data_AF-A0A923Y0J9-F1
#
_entry.id   AF-A0A923Y0J9-F1
#
_cell.length_a   1.000
_cell.length_b   1.000
_cell.length_c   1.000
_cell.angle_alpha   90.00
_cell.angle_beta   90.00
_cell.angle_gamma   90.00
#
_symmetry.space_group_name_H-M   'P 1'
#
loop_
_entity.id
_entity.type
_entity.pdbx_description
1 polymer ?
#
loop_
_entity_poly.entity_id
_entity_poly.type
_entity_poly.pdbx_seq_one_letter_code
_entity_poly.pdbx_strand_id
1 'polypeptide(L)'
;MHDDLKSEIATRHLQNFSELTLQAPIRQGFVESLDSRTYSTRLKMVMDTLHILRTTSREYSLIRPFSDSTDRIRTINSLRMWVDEPGRKLVLSVGFDRPWESYLRVIWRDVGTLLDVIFCNCTGYPISTESSFETYGEWIADARTDTRFFYNNGNLSVDDLQYLKQLERLHRDGTGKPGWPLGLDAIDLKAAALATEDAEQIASAVASAAVNTFDAVTQGMQALSVLYRLADVYPPGTRDGDVLLRAARQLLRELKTAPNVLAACASTQPAGIRFKSQLAWFNGPLRAAPPAPSDRVDNPPDDVQRGIVEAHAARLTHGCALLITVTDAVAAADFLARLGSWVTRATVAEPPDGVYVNVAFSHIGLKRLGLTEARLDAFPVEFREGMEARAGLLGDVRGNHPGRWSLPLRNWPAQISVNGLAARVQMSAVHIVVQMFIAAYSADGDHELVGNPGHPLHAKVTALMAGIGGVELLSVQALRRHLVGPEVPPGQLQPRDHFGFVDGISQPQVGPVPAGPPWNNFVPLGAVLRGHANADGDSGECDPLLHNGSFLVMRKLRQDVDALNERLAAGATATGLSADDLKSRMLGRVVATAAPLVLPAVAMANAFDYTADLDARLCPFQAHIRRANPRAAPAGQTVPRLMRRGMAYGPVATAGDGADRGVMFMAYNASIGEQFEVIQRWISGGNSSGVFSGEADPLLGVPQQGDPRTFRFHDGKTVMRMALDDPARPARPFVQLEWGAYLFAPSLSALQALRAIASAPKAAPALVIEGEQIIAALQNLELMRSRQGALDAWKELLEDSSARRSRRAQALWAAVRARHGGVLRTAYGVLVADRNHVMEVFQNAQGRYTVSGYHERMLESFGEIYLGLDAGAPYDEQSALANRLILSITDAEAFALARDLANKELQRMIGTAKAIAAGAGRNAWELNFDLKEISDPVLANINKAWFDLPDEKHVLTGGWNWEDTPPRCPGHFTAPSRYIFQPNPGPAATRYGQEHGRVTRPAVAAFIADRRNGIGPPLAGRVSAPLFAYLPDTPEGNDLLGRTLIGIMMGYLPTVEANLRATLNEWLEDGRFWELQAALVSNPTPDPYRQANAVLGQALRRTMQLRPLPELTWRRVAVAHSLGGVAVTPADTIVIGMVSATQQNLGSPSPVDICPVFGGDRDLTGHPQHACPGRKAGMGVLLGVFAALMEAGPLRPTPAALTLRLRGSLP
;
A
#
# COMPACT_ATOMS: atom_id res chain seq x y z
N MET A 1 -29.32 4.01 -12.38
CA MET A 1 -28.54 3.17 -13.31
C MET A 1 -27.06 3.59 -13.33
N HIS A 2 -26.24 3.04 -12.43
CA HIS A 2 -24.77 2.92 -12.46
C HIS A 2 -24.34 2.42 -11.07
N ASP A 3 -24.24 1.09 -10.89
CA ASP A 3 -23.62 0.44 -9.71
C ASP A 3 -23.35 -1.06 -9.94
N ASP A 4 -24.06 -1.68 -10.89
CA ASP A 4 -24.02 -3.13 -11.19
C ASP A 4 -22.88 -3.58 -12.13
N LEU A 5 -21.72 -2.89 -12.10
CA LEU A 5 -20.55 -3.22 -12.94
C LEU A 5 -19.20 -3.08 -12.21
N LYS A 6 -19.06 -3.78 -11.07
CA LYS A 6 -17.77 -4.41 -10.76
C LYS A 6 -17.55 -5.55 -11.79
N SER A 7 -17.05 -5.22 -12.98
CA SER A 7 -16.48 -6.26 -13.84
C SER A 7 -15.31 -6.91 -13.12
N GLU A 8 -15.13 -8.23 -13.29
CA GLU A 8 -14.04 -8.98 -12.64
C GLU A 8 -12.70 -8.27 -12.77
N ILE A 9 -12.09 -8.01 -11.61
CA ILE A 9 -10.85 -7.25 -11.51
C ILE A 9 -9.69 -8.17 -11.88
N ALA A 10 -9.44 -8.24 -13.19
CA ALA A 10 -8.42 -9.09 -13.78
C ALA A 10 -7.03 -8.44 -13.70
N THR A 11 -6.18 -9.04 -12.88
CA THR A 11 -4.72 -8.85 -12.79
C THR A 11 -4.12 -8.88 -14.19
N ARG A 12 -3.65 -7.74 -14.67
CA ARG A 12 -2.93 -7.71 -15.93
C ARG A 12 -1.55 -8.28 -15.74
N HIS A 13 -1.12 -8.97 -16.77
CA HIS A 13 0.20 -9.58 -16.83
C HIS A 13 0.62 -9.68 -18.29
N LEU A 14 1.93 -9.77 -18.51
CA LEU A 14 2.52 -9.87 -19.83
C LEU A 14 3.70 -10.84 -19.72
N GLN A 15 3.53 -12.04 -20.30
CA GLN A 15 4.38 -13.18 -19.99
C GLN A 15 4.45 -13.36 -18.45
N ASN A 16 5.66 -13.57 -17.93
CA ASN A 16 5.98 -13.81 -16.52
C ASN A 16 5.66 -12.66 -15.54
N PHE A 17 5.37 -11.44 -16.00
CA PHE A 17 5.24 -10.24 -15.15
C PHE A 17 3.78 -9.96 -14.80
N SER A 18 3.46 -9.69 -13.54
CA SER A 18 2.11 -9.35 -13.06
C SER A 18 2.00 -7.91 -12.55
N GLU A 19 0.77 -7.41 -12.42
CA GLU A 19 0.45 -6.06 -11.95
C GLU A 19 -0.64 -6.10 -10.87
N LEU A 20 -0.34 -5.59 -9.67
CA LEU A 20 -1.28 -5.43 -8.58
C LEU A 20 -1.63 -3.96 -8.39
N THR A 21 -2.85 -3.56 -8.77
CA THR A 21 -3.41 -2.26 -8.36
C THR A 21 -4.46 -2.41 -7.25
N LEU A 22 -4.23 -1.77 -6.09
CA LEU A 22 -5.19 -1.62 -4.99
C LEU A 22 -5.75 -0.18 -4.95
N GLN A 23 -6.98 0.01 -4.47
CA GLN A 23 -7.73 1.26 -4.33
C GLN A 23 -8.45 1.32 -2.96
N ALA A 24 -7.70 1.39 -1.87
CA ALA A 24 -8.20 1.27 -0.50
C ALA A 24 -8.94 2.54 0.00
N PRO A 25 -10.17 2.44 0.56
CA PRO A 25 -10.89 3.58 1.11
C PRO A 25 -10.17 4.21 2.31
N ILE A 26 -9.92 5.51 2.27
CA ILE A 26 -9.27 6.24 3.37
C ILE A 26 -10.24 6.33 4.57
N ARG A 27 -9.74 6.28 5.81
CA ARG A 27 -10.54 6.46 7.03
C ARG A 27 -11.18 7.85 7.04
N GLN A 28 -12.48 7.90 7.30
CA GLN A 28 -13.21 9.15 7.41
C GLN A 28 -13.02 9.76 8.81
N GLY A 29 -13.20 11.08 8.94
CA GLY A 29 -12.95 11.79 10.20
C GLY A 29 -11.48 12.14 10.45
N PHE A 30 -11.16 12.51 11.69
CA PHE A 30 -9.93 13.20 12.07
C PHE A 30 -8.91 12.32 12.78
N VAL A 31 -7.63 12.65 12.60
CA VAL A 31 -6.53 12.13 13.42
C VAL A 31 -6.37 12.97 14.69
N GLU A 32 -5.70 12.44 15.71
CA GLU A 32 -5.36 13.21 16.90
C GLU A 32 -4.23 14.22 16.59
N SER A 33 -4.61 15.46 16.31
CA SER A 33 -3.69 16.60 16.09
C SER A 33 -4.33 17.93 16.49
N LEU A 34 -3.51 18.97 16.69
CA LEU A 34 -3.98 20.34 17.00
C LEU A 34 -4.80 20.97 15.87
N ASP A 35 -4.29 20.89 14.64
CA ASP A 35 -5.10 21.20 13.46
C ASP A 35 -6.12 20.08 13.25
N SER A 36 -7.31 20.42 12.76
CA SER A 36 -8.28 19.42 12.32
C SER A 36 -7.85 18.81 10.99
N ARG A 37 -7.07 17.71 11.05
CA ARG A 37 -6.55 16.97 9.89
C ARG A 37 -7.21 15.59 9.78
N THR A 38 -7.51 15.17 8.57
CA THR A 38 -8.02 13.83 8.26
C THR A 38 -6.89 12.83 8.07
N TYR A 39 -7.26 11.54 8.06
CA TYR A 39 -6.39 10.47 7.60
C TYR A 39 -5.94 10.65 6.13
N SER A 40 -6.70 11.38 5.29
CA SER A 40 -6.28 11.73 3.91
C SER A 40 -5.13 12.73 3.88
N THR A 41 -5.23 13.83 4.66
CA THR A 41 -4.10 14.76 4.87
C THR A 41 -2.89 14.02 5.42
N ARG A 42 -3.06 13.19 6.46
CA ARG A 42 -1.96 12.47 7.10
C ARG A 42 -1.27 11.49 6.15
N LEU A 43 -2.04 10.75 5.36
CA LEU A 43 -1.54 9.82 4.35
C LEU A 43 -0.64 10.51 3.33
N LYS A 44 -1.06 11.66 2.78
CA LYS A 44 -0.25 12.44 1.82
C LYS A 44 1.10 12.82 2.42
N MET A 45 1.09 13.38 3.63
CA MET A 45 2.32 13.73 4.37
C MET A 45 3.27 12.53 4.56
N VAL A 46 2.74 11.32 4.80
CA VAL A 46 3.55 10.09 4.88
C VAL A 46 4.13 9.71 3.52
N MET A 47 3.31 9.68 2.46
CA MET A 47 3.74 9.30 1.11
C MET A 47 4.82 10.24 0.56
N ASP A 48 4.62 11.55 0.72
CA ASP A 48 5.58 12.58 0.35
C ASP A 48 6.90 12.33 1.12
N THR A 49 6.82 12.17 2.45
CA THR A 49 7.99 11.87 3.32
C THR A 49 8.76 10.65 2.84
N LEU A 50 8.09 9.55 2.49
CA LEU A 50 8.75 8.33 2.03
C LEU A 50 9.42 8.52 0.65
N HIS A 51 8.77 9.24 -0.28
CA HIS A 51 9.35 9.58 -1.58
C HIS A 51 10.60 10.48 -1.45
N ILE A 52 10.53 11.48 -0.57
CA ILE A 52 11.62 12.38 -0.19
C ILE A 52 12.85 11.61 0.30
N LEU A 53 12.65 10.66 1.22
CA LEU A 53 13.72 9.83 1.78
C LEU A 53 14.37 8.95 0.70
N ARG A 54 13.54 8.29 -0.13
CA ARG A 54 14.00 7.43 -1.22
C ARG A 54 14.82 8.20 -2.26
N THR A 55 14.36 9.37 -2.67
CA THR A 55 15.04 10.25 -3.64
C THR A 55 16.38 10.74 -3.09
N THR A 56 16.38 11.19 -1.83
CA THR A 56 17.61 11.61 -1.14
C THR A 56 18.65 10.48 -1.08
N SER A 57 18.22 9.26 -0.75
CA SER A 57 19.10 8.08 -0.68
C SER A 57 19.60 7.57 -2.04
N ARG A 58 18.75 7.58 -3.08
CA ARG A 58 19.08 6.95 -4.37
C ARG A 58 19.79 7.89 -5.35
N GLU A 59 19.55 9.20 -5.30
CA GLU A 59 20.05 10.16 -6.30
C GLU A 59 21.03 11.20 -5.73
N TYR A 60 20.87 11.62 -4.47
CA TYR A 60 21.69 12.67 -3.86
C TYR A 60 22.85 12.12 -3.01
N SER A 61 22.62 11.02 -2.27
CA SER A 61 23.64 10.43 -1.40
C SER A 61 24.74 9.69 -2.16
N LEU A 62 26.00 10.05 -1.90
CA LEU A 62 27.19 9.41 -2.48
C LEU A 62 27.46 7.98 -1.97
N ILE A 63 26.83 7.62 -0.84
CA ILE A 63 26.87 6.28 -0.23
C ILE A 63 25.44 5.85 0.13
N ARG A 64 25.19 4.54 0.23
CA ARG A 64 23.91 3.97 0.68
C ARG A 64 24.09 3.15 1.96
N PRO A 65 24.01 3.80 3.15
CA PRO A 65 24.23 3.15 4.44
C PRO A 65 22.97 2.50 5.04
N PHE A 66 21.81 2.62 4.38
CA PHE A 66 20.54 2.00 4.75
C PHE A 66 20.02 1.19 3.56
N SER A 67 19.55 -0.04 3.78
CA SER A 67 19.03 -0.92 2.73
C SER A 67 17.57 -0.60 2.41
N ASP A 68 17.25 -0.54 1.11
CA ASP A 68 15.93 -0.19 0.62
C ASP A 68 14.95 -1.36 0.77
N SER A 69 13.80 -1.13 1.41
CA SER A 69 12.82 -2.18 1.71
C SER A 69 12.27 -2.89 0.46
N THR A 70 12.24 -2.24 -0.71
CA THR A 70 11.85 -2.93 -1.97
C THR A 70 12.95 -3.86 -2.46
N ASP A 71 14.20 -3.45 -2.31
CA ASP A 71 15.36 -4.16 -2.85
C ASP A 71 15.62 -5.45 -2.05
N ARG A 72 15.10 -5.55 -0.81
CA ARG A 72 15.06 -6.77 0.02
C ARG A 72 14.10 -7.86 -0.52
N ILE A 73 13.01 -7.52 -1.21
CA ILE A 73 12.01 -8.50 -1.70
C ILE A 73 12.45 -9.20 -3.00
N ARG A 74 13.26 -8.54 -3.83
CA ARG A 74 13.82 -9.07 -5.09
C ARG A 74 12.81 -9.50 -6.18
N THR A 75 11.52 -9.14 -6.10
CA THR A 75 10.52 -9.40 -7.17
C THR A 75 9.77 -8.15 -7.64
N ILE A 76 9.85 -7.04 -6.90
CA ILE A 76 9.22 -5.76 -7.26
C ILE A 76 10.07 -5.09 -8.34
N ASN A 77 9.52 -4.98 -9.55
CA ASN A 77 10.12 -4.27 -10.67
C ASN A 77 9.77 -2.77 -10.60
N SER A 78 8.52 -2.43 -10.28
CA SER A 78 8.09 -1.04 -10.05
C SER A 78 6.99 -0.94 -8.99
N LEU A 79 6.94 0.19 -8.28
CA LEU A 79 5.90 0.50 -7.29
C LEU A 79 5.54 1.98 -7.41
N ARG A 80 4.24 2.30 -7.42
CA ARG A 80 3.68 3.66 -7.50
C ARG A 80 2.49 3.78 -6.55
N MET A 81 2.30 4.94 -5.94
CA MET A 81 1.17 5.21 -5.05
C MET A 81 0.66 6.63 -5.30
N TRP A 82 -0.66 6.83 -5.25
CA TRP A 82 -1.29 8.15 -5.35
C TRP A 82 -2.62 8.17 -4.59
N VAL A 83 -3.12 9.36 -4.23
CA VAL A 83 -4.46 9.50 -3.65
C VAL A 83 -5.45 9.90 -4.74
N ASP A 84 -6.52 9.13 -4.86
CA ASP A 84 -7.69 9.41 -5.67
C ASP A 84 -8.64 10.33 -4.87
N GLU A 85 -8.50 11.64 -5.07
CA GLU A 85 -9.28 12.65 -4.34
C GLU A 85 -10.81 12.54 -4.57
N PRO A 86 -11.32 12.35 -5.81
CA PRO A 86 -12.74 12.07 -6.03
C PRO A 86 -13.22 10.80 -5.32
N GLY A 87 -12.45 9.70 -5.42
CA GLY A 87 -12.81 8.41 -4.83
C GLY A 87 -12.61 8.33 -3.30
N ARG A 88 -11.86 9.27 -2.70
CA ARG A 88 -11.36 9.22 -1.30
C ARG A 88 -10.57 7.94 -0.99
N LYS A 89 -9.76 7.49 -1.93
CA LYS A 89 -9.03 6.22 -1.85
C LYS A 89 -7.53 6.39 -2.04
N LEU A 90 -6.75 5.59 -1.34
CA LEU A 90 -5.35 5.37 -1.62
C LEU A 90 -5.23 4.35 -2.75
N VAL A 91 -4.55 4.72 -3.83
CA VAL A 91 -4.22 3.79 -4.91
C VAL A 91 -2.75 3.39 -4.82
N LEU A 92 -2.47 2.09 -4.96
CA LEU A 92 -1.15 1.47 -5.06
C LEU A 92 -1.14 0.69 -6.37
N SER A 93 -0.10 0.81 -7.20
CA SER A 93 0.15 -0.03 -8.38
C SER A 93 1.56 -0.61 -8.27
N VAL A 94 1.69 -1.92 -8.38
CA VAL A 94 2.97 -2.64 -8.26
C VAL A 94 3.15 -3.60 -9.43
N GLY A 95 4.21 -3.39 -10.21
CA GLY A 95 4.64 -4.33 -11.24
C GLY A 95 5.64 -5.32 -10.66
N PHE A 96 5.33 -6.61 -10.71
CA PHE A 96 6.18 -7.71 -10.25
C PHE A 96 6.75 -8.48 -11.44
N ASP A 97 7.92 -9.10 -11.25
CA ASP A 97 8.50 -10.02 -12.25
C ASP A 97 7.91 -11.44 -12.23
N ARG A 98 6.97 -11.73 -11.30
CA ARG A 98 6.26 -13.01 -11.08
C ARG A 98 4.79 -12.74 -10.73
N PRO A 99 3.92 -13.77 -10.57
CA PRO A 99 2.66 -13.61 -9.84
C PRO A 99 2.92 -12.93 -8.48
N TRP A 100 2.11 -11.93 -8.14
CA TRP A 100 2.23 -11.17 -6.89
C TRP A 100 1.64 -11.93 -5.70
N GLU A 101 0.65 -12.78 -5.99
CA GLU A 101 -0.09 -13.62 -5.06
C GLU A 101 0.86 -14.50 -4.24
N SER A 102 1.81 -15.15 -4.92
CA SER A 102 2.82 -16.05 -4.33
C SER A 102 3.83 -15.36 -3.39
N TYR A 103 3.82 -14.03 -3.29
CA TYR A 103 4.76 -13.25 -2.48
C TYR A 103 4.08 -12.37 -1.41
N LEU A 104 2.75 -12.39 -1.31
CA LEU A 104 2.00 -11.62 -0.31
C LEU A 104 2.48 -11.86 1.13
N ARG A 105 2.80 -13.12 1.47
CA ARG A 105 3.25 -13.51 2.81
C ARG A 105 4.62 -12.94 3.17
N VAL A 106 5.51 -12.81 2.20
CA VAL A 106 6.80 -12.12 2.32
C VAL A 106 6.59 -10.61 2.49
N ILE A 107 5.66 -10.02 1.71
CA ILE A 107 5.31 -8.60 1.81
C ILE A 107 4.74 -8.28 3.20
N TRP A 108 3.76 -9.05 3.69
CA TRP A 108 3.14 -8.92 5.02
C TRP A 108 4.17 -9.01 6.14
N ARG A 109 5.08 -9.99 6.10
CA ARG A 109 6.10 -10.21 7.14
C ARG A 109 7.22 -9.17 7.13
N ASP A 110 7.85 -8.94 5.97
CA ASP A 110 9.15 -8.28 5.88
C ASP A 110 9.05 -6.78 5.51
N VAL A 111 7.95 -6.39 4.86
CA VAL A 111 7.66 -5.00 4.43
C VAL A 111 6.34 -4.47 5.03
N GLY A 112 5.55 -5.30 5.71
CA GLY A 112 4.27 -4.94 6.31
C GLY A 112 4.34 -3.70 7.19
N THR A 113 5.38 -3.52 8.02
CA THR A 113 5.55 -2.31 8.84
C THR A 113 5.73 -1.00 8.06
N LEU A 114 6.23 -1.05 6.82
CA LEU A 114 6.26 0.11 5.91
C LEU A 114 4.88 0.35 5.29
N LEU A 115 4.13 -0.70 4.99
CA LEU A 115 2.76 -0.61 4.52
C LEU A 115 1.81 -0.16 5.65
N ASP A 116 2.10 -0.50 6.91
CA ASP A 116 1.32 -0.15 8.08
C ASP A 116 1.25 1.36 8.29
N VAL A 117 2.37 2.09 8.23
CA VAL A 117 2.36 3.57 8.39
C VAL A 117 1.61 4.27 7.24
N ILE A 118 1.46 3.61 6.09
CA ILE A 118 0.70 4.13 4.95
C ILE A 118 -0.79 3.76 5.09
N PHE A 119 -1.11 2.47 5.11
CA PHE A 119 -2.46 1.95 5.07
C PHE A 119 -3.18 1.91 6.44
N CYS A 120 -2.53 2.22 7.57
CA CYS A 120 -3.26 2.57 8.81
C CYS A 120 -4.18 3.79 8.63
N ASN A 121 -3.98 4.58 7.58
CA ASN A 121 -4.88 5.65 7.16
C ASN A 121 -6.10 5.16 6.37
N CYS A 122 -6.21 3.87 6.08
CA CYS A 122 -7.30 3.24 5.33
C CYS A 122 -8.26 2.44 6.21
N THR A 123 -9.52 2.43 5.80
CA THR A 123 -10.62 1.70 6.46
C THR A 123 -10.42 0.22 6.24
N GLY A 124 -10.67 -0.59 7.27
CA GLY A 124 -10.52 -2.05 7.22
C GLY A 124 -9.08 -2.58 7.19
N TYR A 125 -8.06 -1.74 6.96
CA TYR A 125 -6.67 -2.23 6.85
C TYR A 125 -6.18 -2.89 8.15
N PRO A 126 -5.75 -4.16 8.08
CA PRO A 126 -5.18 -4.87 9.22
C PRO A 126 -3.68 -4.58 9.33
N ILE A 127 -3.25 -4.10 10.49
CA ILE A 127 -1.84 -3.82 10.80
C ILE A 127 -1.08 -5.14 10.80
N SER A 128 -0.04 -5.28 9.97
CA SER A 128 0.67 -6.56 9.75
C SER A 128 1.22 -7.18 11.04
N THR A 129 1.68 -6.33 11.97
CA THR A 129 2.21 -6.76 13.29
C THR A 129 1.13 -7.03 14.36
N GLU A 130 -0.15 -6.95 13.99
CA GLU A 130 -1.31 -7.12 14.90
C GLU A 130 -2.43 -8.01 14.31
N SER A 131 -2.18 -8.70 13.18
CA SER A 131 -3.17 -9.47 12.42
C SER A 131 -2.56 -10.73 11.79
N SER A 132 -3.40 -11.70 11.40
CA SER A 132 -2.93 -12.87 10.64
C SER A 132 -2.74 -12.54 9.15
N PHE A 133 -2.10 -13.46 8.42
CA PHE A 133 -1.88 -13.29 6.99
C PHE A 133 -3.20 -13.32 6.20
N GLU A 134 -4.16 -14.12 6.63
CA GLU A 134 -5.46 -14.31 6.00
C GLU A 134 -6.29 -13.03 6.07
N THR A 135 -6.36 -12.39 7.25
CA THR A 135 -7.02 -11.07 7.40
C THR A 135 -6.38 -10.03 6.46
N TYR A 136 -5.05 -10.09 6.30
CA TYR A 136 -4.32 -9.24 5.37
C TYR A 136 -4.65 -9.58 3.90
N GLY A 137 -4.71 -10.85 3.54
CA GLY A 137 -5.05 -11.34 2.20
C GLY A 137 -6.49 -11.03 1.78
N GLU A 138 -7.45 -11.14 2.69
CA GLU A 138 -8.84 -10.72 2.49
C GLU A 138 -8.92 -9.22 2.19
N TRP A 139 -8.24 -8.39 3.00
CA TRP A 139 -8.19 -6.95 2.76
C TRP A 139 -7.50 -6.59 1.43
N ILE A 140 -6.45 -7.32 1.02
CA ILE A 140 -5.81 -7.17 -0.30
C ILE A 140 -6.79 -7.53 -1.45
N ALA A 141 -7.62 -8.56 -1.28
CA ALA A 141 -8.61 -8.96 -2.27
C ALA A 141 -9.75 -7.92 -2.40
N ASP A 142 -10.27 -7.42 -1.28
CA ASP A 142 -11.28 -6.36 -1.20
C ASP A 142 -10.79 -5.03 -1.79
N ALA A 143 -9.52 -4.71 -1.57
CA ALA A 143 -8.93 -3.45 -2.01
C ALA A 143 -8.59 -3.40 -3.51
N ARG A 144 -8.56 -4.51 -4.26
CA ARG A 144 -8.06 -4.51 -5.66
C ARG A 144 -8.92 -3.66 -6.62
N THR A 145 -8.33 -3.17 -7.71
CA THR A 145 -9.02 -2.49 -8.83
C THR A 145 -8.42 -2.87 -10.20
N ASP A 146 -9.19 -2.66 -11.27
CA ASP A 146 -8.88 -3.14 -12.63
C ASP A 146 -7.98 -2.18 -13.44
N THR A 147 -6.78 -2.64 -13.76
CA THR A 147 -5.85 -1.98 -14.68
C THR A 147 -6.23 -2.32 -16.12
N ARG A 148 -6.70 -1.37 -16.94
CA ARG A 148 -7.17 -1.67 -18.31
C ARG A 148 -6.09 -1.93 -19.36
N PHE A 149 -4.86 -1.49 -19.12
CA PHE A 149 -3.72 -1.65 -20.04
C PHE A 149 -2.41 -1.81 -19.25
N PHE A 150 -1.61 -2.82 -19.62
CA PHE A 150 -0.33 -3.11 -18.99
C PHE A 150 0.74 -3.28 -20.08
N TYR A 151 1.90 -2.65 -19.88
CA TYR A 151 2.99 -2.64 -20.83
C TYR A 151 4.32 -2.84 -20.09
N ASN A 152 5.11 -3.79 -20.55
CA ASN A 152 6.48 -4.03 -20.12
C ASN A 152 7.35 -4.32 -21.36
N ASN A 153 8.58 -3.80 -21.35
CA ASN A 153 9.54 -3.92 -22.46
C ASN A 153 10.69 -4.91 -22.18
N GLY A 154 10.79 -5.44 -20.96
CA GLY A 154 11.87 -6.35 -20.55
C GLY A 154 11.35 -7.73 -20.11
N ASN A 155 11.91 -8.80 -20.68
CA ASN A 155 11.60 -10.18 -20.28
C ASN A 155 12.45 -10.67 -19.09
N LEU A 156 13.41 -9.86 -18.61
CA LEU A 156 14.39 -10.22 -17.58
C LEU A 156 13.81 -10.08 -16.17
N SER A 157 13.95 -11.13 -15.36
CA SER A 157 13.60 -11.08 -13.94
C SER A 157 14.51 -10.12 -13.15
N VAL A 158 14.11 -9.71 -11.95
CA VAL A 158 14.95 -8.90 -11.05
C VAL A 158 16.24 -9.65 -10.68
N ASP A 159 16.17 -10.99 -10.58
CA ASP A 159 17.34 -11.84 -10.37
C ASP A 159 18.25 -11.88 -11.62
N ASP A 160 17.69 -11.94 -12.84
CA ASP A 160 18.46 -11.85 -14.09
C ASP A 160 19.16 -10.47 -14.21
N LEU A 161 18.53 -9.39 -13.76
CA LEU A 161 19.13 -8.05 -13.73
C LEU A 161 20.30 -7.96 -12.74
N GLN A 162 20.20 -8.59 -11.55
CA GLN A 162 21.34 -8.67 -10.63
C GLN A 162 22.45 -9.60 -11.16
N TYR A 163 22.09 -10.71 -11.81
CA TYR A 163 23.03 -11.62 -12.46
C TYR A 163 23.87 -10.90 -13.52
N LEU A 164 23.22 -10.24 -14.49
CA LEU A 164 23.90 -9.52 -15.57
C LEU A 164 24.77 -8.38 -15.03
N LYS A 165 24.32 -7.68 -13.98
CA LYS A 165 25.09 -6.63 -13.29
C LYS A 165 26.35 -7.18 -12.59
N GLN A 166 26.28 -8.33 -11.92
CA GLN A 166 27.45 -8.93 -11.27
C GLN A 166 28.38 -9.61 -12.29
N LEU A 167 27.84 -10.17 -13.38
CA LEU A 167 28.60 -10.71 -14.51
C LEU A 167 29.42 -9.60 -15.21
N GLU A 168 28.78 -8.48 -15.56
CA GLU A 168 29.44 -7.31 -16.14
C GLU A 168 30.49 -6.69 -15.20
N ARG A 169 30.21 -6.68 -13.89
CA ARG A 169 31.20 -6.30 -12.89
C ARG A 169 32.41 -7.25 -12.88
N LEU A 170 32.18 -8.56 -12.86
CA LEU A 170 33.26 -9.57 -12.89
C LEU A 170 34.12 -9.47 -14.16
N HIS A 171 33.52 -9.15 -15.31
CA HIS A 171 34.26 -8.89 -16.54
C HIS A 171 35.19 -7.66 -16.41
N ARG A 172 34.66 -6.53 -15.92
CA ARG A 172 35.45 -5.30 -15.69
C ARG A 172 36.54 -5.48 -14.63
N ASP A 173 36.24 -6.18 -13.54
CA ASP A 173 37.18 -6.48 -12.47
C ASP A 173 38.25 -7.52 -12.90
N GLY A 174 37.99 -8.30 -13.95
CA GLY A 174 38.89 -9.36 -14.47
C GLY A 174 39.80 -8.94 -15.61
N THR A 175 39.42 -7.96 -16.43
CA THR A 175 40.23 -7.50 -17.58
C THR A 175 41.62 -7.02 -17.15
N GLY A 176 42.66 -7.77 -17.53
CA GLY A 176 44.08 -7.38 -17.39
C GLY A 176 44.86 -8.02 -16.23
N LYS A 177 44.28 -8.93 -15.45
CA LYS A 177 44.98 -9.58 -14.31
C LYS A 177 45.64 -10.92 -14.72
N PRO A 178 46.98 -11.06 -14.61
CA PRO A 178 47.65 -12.33 -14.88
C PRO A 178 47.15 -13.45 -13.96
N GLY A 179 46.91 -14.63 -14.52
CA GLY A 179 46.49 -15.81 -13.74
C GLY A 179 45.02 -15.80 -13.29
N TRP A 180 44.16 -14.93 -13.81
CA TRP A 180 42.72 -15.00 -13.59
C TRP A 180 42.17 -16.34 -14.09
N PRO A 181 41.69 -17.24 -13.21
CA PRO A 181 41.28 -18.58 -13.60
C PRO A 181 39.79 -18.65 -13.95
N LEU A 182 39.38 -19.84 -14.42
CA LEU A 182 38.02 -20.25 -14.82
C LEU A 182 37.63 -19.82 -16.24
N GLY A 183 37.25 -20.83 -17.04
CA GLY A 183 36.53 -20.62 -18.29
C GLY A 183 35.07 -20.18 -18.04
N LEU A 184 34.37 -19.82 -19.11
CA LEU A 184 33.03 -19.21 -19.09
C LEU A 184 32.07 -19.84 -18.06
N ASP A 185 31.91 -21.17 -18.09
CA ASP A 185 31.00 -21.93 -17.22
C ASP A 185 31.16 -21.64 -15.71
N ALA A 186 32.32 -21.16 -15.25
CA ALA A 186 32.58 -20.87 -13.84
C ALA A 186 32.83 -19.38 -13.52
N ILE A 187 32.85 -18.50 -14.54
CA ILE A 187 32.50 -17.08 -14.34
C ILE A 187 30.99 -16.99 -14.09
N ASP A 188 30.18 -17.72 -14.87
CA ASP A 188 28.73 -17.80 -14.71
C ASP A 188 28.31 -18.27 -13.30
N LEU A 189 28.91 -19.37 -12.80
CA LEU A 189 28.65 -19.85 -11.42
C LEU A 189 28.98 -18.79 -10.35
N LYS A 190 30.03 -17.99 -10.55
CA LYS A 190 30.40 -16.92 -9.61
C LYS A 190 29.47 -15.71 -9.71
N ALA A 191 29.01 -15.37 -10.91
CA ALA A 191 27.99 -14.35 -11.12
C ALA A 191 26.66 -14.76 -10.47
N ALA A 192 26.26 -16.02 -10.58
CA ALA A 192 25.07 -16.57 -9.91
C ALA A 192 25.18 -16.47 -8.38
N ALA A 193 26.32 -16.87 -7.79
CA ALA A 193 26.55 -16.73 -6.36
C ALA A 193 26.48 -15.27 -5.88
N LEU A 194 27.20 -14.35 -6.54
CA LEU A 194 27.17 -12.91 -6.20
C LEU A 194 25.82 -12.25 -6.47
N ALA A 195 25.00 -12.79 -7.37
CA ALA A 195 23.64 -12.32 -7.58
C ALA A 195 22.73 -12.67 -6.38
N THR A 196 23.04 -13.72 -5.61
CA THR A 196 22.25 -14.16 -4.43
C THR A 196 22.60 -13.47 -3.10
N GLU A 197 23.53 -12.51 -3.10
CA GLU A 197 23.89 -11.74 -1.89
C GLU A 197 22.70 -10.93 -1.31
N ASP A 198 22.75 -10.69 0.00
CA ASP A 198 21.72 -9.99 0.78
C ASP A 198 21.92 -8.47 0.84
N ALA A 199 20.82 -7.71 0.74
CA ALA A 199 20.85 -6.25 0.66
C ALA A 199 21.16 -5.54 1.99
N GLU A 200 20.81 -6.13 3.14
CA GLU A 200 21.09 -5.57 4.47
C GLU A 200 22.56 -5.78 4.85
N GLN A 201 23.13 -6.94 4.53
CA GLN A 201 24.56 -7.22 4.70
C GLN A 201 25.43 -6.21 3.93
N ILE A 202 25.05 -5.89 2.68
CA ILE A 202 25.73 -4.90 1.84
C ILE A 202 25.64 -3.48 2.47
N ALA A 203 24.45 -3.04 2.90
CA ALA A 203 24.28 -1.71 3.49
C ALA A 203 25.02 -1.56 4.82
N SER A 204 24.98 -2.57 5.69
CA SER A 204 25.67 -2.60 6.98
C SER A 204 27.19 -2.48 6.82
N ALA A 205 27.78 -3.15 5.81
CA ALA A 205 29.20 -3.02 5.47
C ALA A 205 29.57 -1.60 5.00
N VAL A 206 28.72 -0.96 4.19
CA VAL A 206 28.92 0.43 3.72
C VAL A 206 28.82 1.43 4.88
N ALA A 207 27.86 1.25 5.79
CA ALA A 207 27.66 2.12 6.96
C ALA A 207 28.77 2.00 8.01
N SER A 208 29.34 0.81 8.18
CA SER A 208 30.34 0.50 9.21
C SER A 208 31.77 0.90 8.82
N ALA A 209 32.03 1.22 7.55
CA ALA A 209 33.33 1.65 7.07
C ALA A 209 33.71 3.03 7.62
N ALA A 210 34.90 3.15 8.24
CA ALA A 210 35.30 4.34 9.02
C ALA A 210 35.29 5.67 8.23
N VAL A 211 35.52 5.63 6.91
CA VAL A 211 35.46 6.80 6.02
C VAL A 211 34.01 7.30 5.82
N ASN A 212 33.04 6.39 5.92
CA ASN A 212 31.62 6.64 5.62
C ASN A 212 30.79 6.99 6.86
N THR A 213 31.24 6.64 8.06
CA THR A 213 30.46 6.71 9.31
C THR A 213 29.81 8.10 9.53
N PHE A 214 30.52 9.18 9.21
CA PHE A 214 30.02 10.55 9.40
C PHE A 214 28.88 10.92 8.43
N ASP A 215 28.94 10.48 7.17
CA ASP A 215 27.85 10.69 6.22
C ASP A 215 26.67 9.74 6.50
N ALA A 216 26.93 8.53 7.03
CA ALA A 216 25.88 7.65 7.52
C ALA A 216 25.10 8.25 8.70
N VAL A 217 25.81 8.83 9.69
CA VAL A 217 25.20 9.63 10.77
C VAL A 217 24.41 10.81 10.21
N THR A 218 25.00 11.57 9.28
CA THR A 218 24.38 12.78 8.72
C THR A 218 23.09 12.46 7.96
N GLN A 219 23.10 11.42 7.10
CA GLN A 219 21.90 10.96 6.39
C GLN A 219 20.86 10.39 7.35
N GLY A 220 21.28 9.58 8.34
CA GLY A 220 20.38 9.01 9.34
C GLY A 220 19.65 10.06 10.17
N MET A 221 20.36 11.11 10.62
CA MET A 221 19.76 12.22 11.38
C MET A 221 18.85 13.11 10.53
N GLN A 222 19.19 13.35 9.25
CA GLN A 222 18.29 14.04 8.32
C GLN A 222 17.00 13.23 8.11
N ALA A 223 17.11 11.94 7.81
CA ALA A 223 15.98 11.05 7.63
C ALA A 223 15.09 10.98 8.88
N LEU A 224 15.70 10.82 10.06
CA LEU A 224 15.00 10.77 11.33
C LEU A 224 14.29 12.09 11.66
N SER A 225 14.87 13.23 11.31
CA SER A 225 14.24 14.55 11.52
C SER A 225 13.03 14.80 10.63
N VAL A 226 12.97 14.21 9.42
CA VAL A 226 11.75 14.25 8.59
C VAL A 226 10.70 13.28 9.15
N LEU A 227 11.08 12.05 9.51
CA LEU A 227 10.16 11.06 10.10
C LEU A 227 9.54 11.54 11.43
N TYR A 228 10.31 12.20 12.29
CA TYR A 228 9.84 12.73 13.57
C TYR A 228 8.71 13.78 13.42
N ARG A 229 8.65 14.52 12.30
CA ARG A 229 7.54 15.47 12.03
C ARG A 229 6.18 14.79 11.96
N LEU A 230 6.16 13.52 11.54
CA LEU A 230 4.92 12.76 11.48
C LEU A 230 4.35 12.51 12.90
N ALA A 231 5.15 12.65 13.97
CA ALA A 231 4.65 12.60 15.35
C ALA A 231 3.71 13.76 15.71
N ASP A 232 3.66 14.86 14.95
CA ASP A 232 2.61 15.91 15.07
C ASP A 232 1.20 15.39 14.68
N VAL A 233 1.13 14.22 14.00
CA VAL A 233 -0.11 13.56 13.52
C VAL A 233 -0.17 12.05 13.81
N TYR A 234 0.87 11.50 14.45
CA TYR A 234 0.98 10.14 14.99
C TYR A 234 1.49 10.25 16.44
N PRO A 235 0.66 10.68 17.40
CA PRO A 235 1.17 11.14 18.71
C PRO A 235 1.89 10.01 19.47
N PRO A 236 3.07 10.26 20.08
CA PRO A 236 3.78 9.24 20.85
C PRO A 236 2.90 8.61 21.95
N GLY A 237 3.06 7.31 22.19
CA GLY A 237 2.26 6.56 23.15
C GLY A 237 0.87 6.12 22.64
N THR A 238 0.39 6.61 21.49
CA THR A 238 -0.80 6.07 20.80
C THR A 238 -0.46 4.84 19.96
N ARG A 239 -1.47 4.04 19.56
CA ARG A 239 -1.29 2.89 18.65
C ARG A 239 -0.71 3.34 17.30
N ASP A 240 -1.20 4.46 16.79
CA ASP A 240 -0.70 5.11 15.58
C ASP A 240 0.78 5.55 15.77
N GLY A 241 1.14 6.07 16.95
CA GLY A 241 2.53 6.38 17.31
C GLY A 241 3.47 5.16 17.32
N ASP A 242 3.01 4.00 17.82
CA ASP A 242 3.77 2.74 17.71
C ASP A 242 3.99 2.34 16.24
N VAL A 243 2.97 2.47 15.38
CA VAL A 243 3.07 2.15 13.94
C VAL A 243 4.14 3.00 13.25
N LEU A 244 4.15 4.32 13.47
CA LEU A 244 5.20 5.20 12.94
C LEU A 244 6.59 4.82 13.46
N LEU A 245 6.71 4.50 14.76
CA LEU A 245 7.99 4.12 15.37
C LEU A 245 8.49 2.74 14.88
N ARG A 246 7.60 1.78 14.58
CA ARG A 246 7.97 0.52 13.90
C ARG A 246 8.49 0.80 12.50
N ALA A 247 7.76 1.57 11.69
CA ALA A 247 8.15 1.91 10.32
C ALA A 247 9.52 2.63 10.28
N ALA A 248 9.71 3.65 11.14
CA ALA A 248 10.98 4.37 11.25
C ALA A 248 12.16 3.44 11.62
N ARG A 249 11.93 2.45 12.50
CA ARG A 249 12.94 1.46 12.91
C ARG A 249 13.22 0.38 11.84
N GLN A 250 12.30 0.11 10.91
CA GLN A 250 12.52 -0.80 9.78
C GLN A 250 13.20 -0.11 8.59
N LEU A 251 12.93 1.19 8.39
CA LEU A 251 13.56 2.06 7.39
C LEU A 251 14.99 2.48 7.77
N LEU A 252 15.25 2.72 9.07
CA LEU A 252 16.56 3.08 9.61
C LEU A 252 17.12 1.92 10.47
N ARG A 253 17.04 0.69 9.96
CA ARG A 253 17.41 -0.52 10.70
C ARG A 253 18.90 -0.50 11.08
N GLU A 254 19.73 -0.12 10.12
CA GLU A 254 21.19 -0.02 10.25
C GLU A 254 21.62 1.12 11.19
N LEU A 255 20.79 2.17 11.37
CA LEU A 255 21.04 3.22 12.39
C LEU A 255 20.98 2.67 13.82
N LYS A 256 20.25 1.56 14.02
CA LYS A 256 20.14 0.87 15.32
C LYS A 256 21.10 -0.32 15.45
N THR A 257 21.46 -1.00 14.35
CA THR A 257 22.32 -2.20 14.38
C THR A 257 23.81 -1.91 14.15
N ALA A 258 24.21 -0.78 13.57
CA ALA A 258 25.62 -0.41 13.40
C ALA A 258 26.17 0.35 14.64
N PRO A 259 26.99 -0.28 15.51
CA PRO A 259 27.35 0.29 16.81
C PRO A 259 28.15 1.60 16.71
N ASN A 260 29.01 1.72 15.69
CA ASN A 260 29.85 2.91 15.46
C ASN A 260 29.00 4.16 15.13
N VAL A 261 27.88 3.99 14.43
CA VAL A 261 26.98 5.07 14.02
C VAL A 261 26.20 5.58 15.23
N LEU A 262 25.65 4.67 16.04
CA LEU A 262 24.90 5.02 17.25
C LEU A 262 25.78 5.68 18.32
N ALA A 263 27.01 5.20 18.50
CA ALA A 263 27.96 5.79 19.45
C ALA A 263 28.36 7.24 19.08
N ALA A 264 28.55 7.53 17.79
CA ALA A 264 28.83 8.89 17.32
C ALA A 264 27.66 9.85 17.63
N CYS A 265 26.42 9.43 17.39
CA CYS A 265 25.20 10.20 17.68
C CYS A 265 25.01 10.53 19.18
N ALA A 266 25.52 9.69 20.08
CA ALA A 266 25.38 9.86 21.53
C ALA A 266 26.43 10.79 22.16
N SER A 267 27.48 11.16 21.42
CA SER A 267 28.55 12.02 21.91
C SER A 267 28.15 13.51 21.95
N THR A 268 28.84 14.32 22.76
CA THR A 268 28.54 15.75 23.02
C THR A 268 28.87 16.72 21.86
N GLN A 269 28.82 16.23 20.62
CA GLN A 269 29.03 17.03 19.41
C GLN A 269 27.79 17.84 19.01
N PRO A 270 27.92 18.90 18.19
CA PRO A 270 26.80 19.80 17.85
C PRO A 270 25.57 19.13 17.21
N ALA A 271 25.74 17.97 16.56
CA ALA A 271 24.64 17.19 16.01
C ALA A 271 23.70 16.62 17.09
N GLY A 272 24.25 16.06 18.19
CA GLY A 272 23.45 15.52 19.30
C GLY A 272 22.64 16.59 20.03
N ILE A 273 23.18 17.81 20.11
CA ILE A 273 22.46 18.98 20.65
C ILE A 273 21.28 19.36 19.76
N ARG A 274 21.45 19.33 18.42
CA ARG A 274 20.41 19.70 17.44
C ARG A 274 19.28 18.68 17.31
N PHE A 275 19.57 17.38 17.44
CA PHE A 275 18.61 16.29 17.18
C PHE A 275 18.14 15.55 18.44
N LYS A 276 18.24 16.19 19.62
CA LYS A 276 17.95 15.57 20.93
C LYS A 276 16.55 14.93 21.02
N SER A 277 15.50 15.63 20.58
CA SER A 277 14.11 15.15 20.67
C SER A 277 13.85 13.97 19.72
N GLN A 278 14.39 14.05 18.51
CA GLN A 278 14.34 13.01 17.48
C GLN A 278 14.98 11.71 17.98
N LEU A 279 16.17 11.81 18.59
CA LEU A 279 16.90 10.69 19.17
C LEU A 279 16.20 10.09 20.39
N ALA A 280 15.58 10.91 21.25
CA ALA A 280 14.79 10.42 22.37
C ALA A 280 13.58 9.60 21.89
N TRP A 281 12.83 10.13 20.93
CA TRP A 281 11.69 9.43 20.31
C TRP A 281 12.10 8.11 19.64
N PHE A 282 13.15 8.12 18.81
CA PHE A 282 13.60 6.92 18.10
C PHE A 282 14.03 5.77 19.03
N ASN A 283 14.46 6.08 20.25
CA ASN A 283 14.89 5.11 21.26
C ASN A 283 13.79 4.74 22.26
N GLY A 284 12.59 5.31 22.17
CA GLY A 284 11.45 5.05 23.06
C GLY A 284 10.94 3.60 23.07
N PRO A 285 10.11 3.23 24.06
CA PRO A 285 9.49 1.91 24.14
C PRO A 285 8.54 1.64 22.96
N LEU A 286 8.24 0.37 22.71
CA LEU A 286 7.17 -0.09 21.81
C LEU A 286 6.30 -1.09 22.59
N ARG A 287 5.00 -1.12 22.30
CA ARG A 287 4.14 -2.22 22.77
C ARG A 287 4.57 -3.57 22.15
N ALA A 288 4.50 -4.63 22.94
CA ALA A 288 4.69 -6.00 22.47
C ALA A 288 3.54 -6.42 21.54
N ALA A 289 3.86 -7.22 20.51
CA ALA A 289 2.86 -7.85 19.65
C ALA A 289 2.35 -9.16 20.29
N PRO A 290 1.11 -9.62 19.97
CA PRO A 290 0.63 -10.94 20.38
C PRO A 290 1.50 -12.06 19.76
N PRO A 291 1.64 -13.22 20.43
CA PRO A 291 2.19 -14.42 19.80
C PRO A 291 1.22 -14.98 18.74
N ALA A 292 1.76 -15.61 17.70
CA ALA A 292 0.96 -16.33 16.71
C ALA A 292 0.26 -17.55 17.33
N PRO A 293 -0.95 -17.94 16.86
CA PRO A 293 -1.65 -19.12 17.34
C PRO A 293 -0.91 -20.41 16.97
N SER A 294 -1.05 -21.44 17.81
CA SER A 294 -0.39 -22.75 17.66
C SER A 294 -1.21 -23.75 16.86
N ASP A 295 -0.52 -24.69 16.20
CA ASP A 295 -1.10 -25.73 15.35
C ASP A 295 -2.32 -26.46 15.95
N ARG A 296 -3.40 -26.54 15.17
CA ARG A 296 -4.38 -27.61 15.26
C ARG A 296 -4.33 -28.45 13.99
N VAL A 297 -4.27 -29.78 14.18
CA VAL A 297 -4.41 -30.76 13.10
C VAL A 297 -5.82 -31.31 13.18
N ASP A 298 -6.73 -30.72 12.39
CA ASP A 298 -8.08 -31.24 12.25
C ASP A 298 -8.12 -32.47 11.34
N ASN A 299 -8.99 -33.43 11.68
CA ASN A 299 -9.22 -34.62 10.85
C ASN A 299 -10.02 -34.26 9.59
N PRO A 300 -9.81 -34.92 8.44
CA PRO A 300 -10.55 -34.65 7.22
C PRO A 300 -12.06 -34.90 7.40
N PRO A 301 -12.94 -33.91 7.19
CA PRO A 301 -14.35 -34.01 7.54
C PRO A 301 -15.24 -34.64 6.44
N ASP A 302 -16.38 -35.20 6.86
CA ASP A 302 -17.39 -35.89 6.02
C ASP A 302 -17.99 -35.06 4.86
N ASP A 303 -17.92 -33.73 4.94
CA ASP A 303 -18.54 -32.79 3.99
C ASP A 303 -17.69 -32.52 2.72
N VAL A 304 -16.59 -33.27 2.56
CA VAL A 304 -15.62 -33.17 1.47
C VAL A 304 -15.94 -34.22 0.38
N GLN A 305 -15.67 -33.90 -0.89
CA GLN A 305 -15.83 -34.86 -1.99
C GLN A 305 -14.69 -35.90 -2.02
N ARG A 306 -15.02 -37.16 -2.33
CA ARG A 306 -14.07 -38.28 -2.45
C ARG A 306 -13.00 -37.98 -3.51
N GLY A 307 -11.78 -38.46 -3.32
CA GLY A 307 -10.68 -38.28 -4.29
C GLY A 307 -9.89 -36.97 -4.15
N ILE A 308 -10.37 -35.98 -3.38
CA ILE A 308 -9.64 -34.72 -3.12
C ILE A 308 -8.46 -34.97 -2.16
N VAL A 309 -8.76 -35.30 -0.89
CA VAL A 309 -7.76 -35.55 0.16
C VAL A 309 -7.07 -36.90 -0.07
N GLU A 310 -7.85 -37.99 -0.03
CA GLU A 310 -7.38 -39.35 -0.30
C GLU A 310 -7.42 -39.68 -1.80
N ALA A 311 -6.75 -40.76 -2.20
CA ALA A 311 -7.00 -41.41 -3.48
C ALA A 311 -8.25 -42.31 -3.40
N HIS A 312 -8.86 -42.63 -4.55
CA HIS A 312 -9.94 -43.63 -4.60
C HIS A 312 -9.37 -45.02 -4.26
N ALA A 313 -10.05 -45.76 -3.38
CA ALA A 313 -9.61 -47.08 -2.94
C ALA A 313 -9.65 -48.12 -4.06
N ALA A 314 -10.65 -48.03 -4.94
CA ALA A 314 -10.74 -48.85 -6.14
C ALA A 314 -9.65 -48.45 -7.16
N ARG A 315 -9.05 -49.45 -7.83
CA ARG A 315 -8.07 -49.26 -8.91
C ARG A 315 -8.78 -48.78 -10.19
N LEU A 316 -9.19 -47.51 -10.22
CA LEU A 316 -9.90 -46.87 -11.33
C LEU A 316 -9.20 -47.14 -12.68
N THR A 317 -9.97 -47.61 -13.66
CA THR A 317 -9.50 -47.90 -15.03
C THR A 317 -10.05 -46.90 -16.05
N HIS A 318 -11.27 -46.40 -15.83
CA HIS A 318 -11.97 -45.48 -16.73
C HIS A 318 -12.44 -44.22 -15.98
N GLY A 319 -12.59 -43.13 -16.73
CA GLY A 319 -13.21 -41.90 -16.25
C GLY A 319 -13.76 -41.03 -17.37
N CYS A 320 -14.49 -39.98 -17.00
CA CYS A 320 -14.78 -38.88 -17.92
C CYS A 320 -14.94 -37.55 -17.16
N ALA A 321 -14.74 -36.44 -17.89
CA ALA A 321 -15.15 -35.12 -17.46
C ALA A 321 -16.26 -34.59 -18.39
N LEU A 322 -17.34 -34.10 -17.79
CA LEU A 322 -18.51 -33.52 -18.45
C LEU A 322 -18.42 -31.99 -18.35
N LEU A 323 -18.47 -31.29 -19.48
CA LEU A 323 -18.42 -29.82 -19.53
C LEU A 323 -19.82 -29.26 -19.78
N ILE A 324 -20.38 -28.54 -18.81
CA ILE A 324 -21.81 -28.18 -18.75
C ILE A 324 -21.96 -26.64 -18.70
N THR A 325 -22.99 -26.12 -19.36
CA THR A 325 -23.38 -24.70 -19.32
C THR A 325 -24.78 -24.49 -18.76
N VAL A 326 -25.08 -23.25 -18.40
CA VAL A 326 -26.29 -22.81 -17.68
C VAL A 326 -26.80 -21.52 -18.33
N THR A 327 -28.03 -21.53 -18.81
CA THR A 327 -28.65 -20.40 -19.54
C THR A 327 -29.71 -19.66 -18.75
N ASP A 328 -30.34 -20.32 -17.77
CA ASP A 328 -31.29 -19.75 -16.80
C ASP A 328 -30.84 -20.05 -15.36
N ALA A 329 -30.82 -19.02 -14.51
CA ALA A 329 -30.42 -19.11 -13.12
C ALA A 329 -31.46 -19.86 -12.24
N VAL A 330 -32.74 -19.82 -12.61
CA VAL A 330 -33.81 -20.56 -11.90
C VAL A 330 -33.69 -22.05 -12.20
N ALA A 331 -33.61 -22.43 -13.48
CA ALA A 331 -33.39 -23.81 -13.89
C ALA A 331 -32.09 -24.42 -13.31
N ALA A 332 -31.05 -23.61 -13.13
CA ALA A 332 -29.81 -24.03 -12.49
C ALA A 332 -30.02 -24.55 -11.06
N ALA A 333 -30.92 -23.93 -10.29
CA ALA A 333 -31.22 -24.31 -8.91
C ALA A 333 -31.78 -25.75 -8.80
N ASP A 334 -32.49 -26.23 -9.82
CA ASP A 334 -33.04 -27.59 -9.86
C ASP A 334 -32.03 -28.62 -10.41
N PHE A 335 -31.16 -28.22 -11.33
CA PHE A 335 -30.01 -29.05 -11.73
C PHE A 335 -29.08 -29.34 -10.54
N LEU A 336 -28.76 -28.31 -9.73
CA LEU A 336 -27.97 -28.46 -8.51
C LEU A 336 -28.63 -29.41 -7.50
N ALA A 337 -29.95 -29.32 -7.34
CA ALA A 337 -30.71 -30.21 -6.44
C ALA A 337 -30.61 -31.68 -6.85
N ARG A 338 -30.64 -32.00 -8.15
CA ARG A 338 -30.39 -33.37 -8.64
C ARG A 338 -28.93 -33.77 -8.41
N LEU A 339 -27.97 -32.98 -8.87
CA LEU A 339 -26.55 -33.32 -8.87
C LEU A 339 -26.01 -33.53 -7.45
N GLY A 340 -26.43 -32.73 -6.48
CA GLY A 340 -26.03 -32.87 -5.08
C GLY A 340 -26.40 -34.20 -4.41
N SER A 341 -27.33 -34.97 -4.98
CA SER A 341 -27.67 -36.32 -4.51
C SER A 341 -26.69 -37.42 -4.99
N TRP A 342 -25.83 -37.12 -5.98
CA TRP A 342 -24.92 -38.11 -6.60
C TRP A 342 -23.45 -37.92 -6.22
N VAL A 343 -23.06 -36.73 -5.73
CA VAL A 343 -21.66 -36.41 -5.35
C VAL A 343 -21.16 -37.35 -4.25
N THR A 344 -20.04 -38.02 -4.49
CA THR A 344 -19.49 -39.03 -3.57
C THR A 344 -18.72 -38.36 -2.42
N ARG A 345 -19.10 -38.67 -1.18
CA ARG A 345 -18.48 -38.12 0.04
C ARG A 345 -17.16 -38.80 0.39
N ALA A 346 -16.26 -38.10 1.07
CA ALA A 346 -14.95 -38.58 1.48
C ALA A 346 -14.99 -39.88 2.30
N THR A 347 -15.99 -40.05 3.17
CA THR A 347 -16.18 -41.24 4.03
C THR A 347 -16.76 -42.47 3.30
N VAL A 348 -17.23 -42.33 2.06
CA VAL A 348 -17.74 -43.45 1.26
C VAL A 348 -16.57 -44.16 0.57
N ALA A 349 -16.22 -45.34 1.08
CA ALA A 349 -15.13 -46.16 0.52
C ALA A 349 -15.34 -46.45 -0.98
N GLU A 350 -16.54 -46.93 -1.33
CA GLU A 350 -17.01 -47.23 -2.68
C GLU A 350 -18.54 -46.94 -2.77
N PRO A 351 -19.03 -46.27 -3.83
CA PRO A 351 -20.45 -45.95 -3.97
C PRO A 351 -21.26 -47.17 -4.47
N PRO A 352 -22.60 -47.21 -4.26
CA PRO A 352 -23.42 -48.41 -4.51
C PRO A 352 -23.47 -48.92 -5.96
N ASP A 353 -23.11 -48.09 -6.94
CA ASP A 353 -23.03 -48.43 -8.37
C ASP A 353 -21.60 -48.42 -8.91
N GLY A 354 -20.58 -48.30 -8.04
CA GLY A 354 -19.17 -48.23 -8.41
C GLY A 354 -18.74 -46.93 -9.11
N VAL A 355 -19.65 -45.97 -9.35
CA VAL A 355 -19.34 -44.71 -10.03
C VAL A 355 -19.07 -43.61 -9.01
N TYR A 356 -17.80 -43.25 -8.84
CA TYR A 356 -17.40 -42.06 -8.08
C TYR A 356 -17.76 -40.81 -8.90
N VAL A 357 -18.43 -39.83 -8.28
CA VAL A 357 -18.88 -38.58 -8.91
C VAL A 357 -18.40 -37.36 -8.12
N ASN A 358 -17.79 -36.40 -8.80
CA ASN A 358 -17.34 -35.11 -8.27
C ASN A 358 -17.91 -33.95 -9.09
N VAL A 359 -18.07 -32.78 -8.48
CA VAL A 359 -18.53 -31.55 -9.15
C VAL A 359 -17.62 -30.37 -8.82
N ALA A 360 -17.34 -29.54 -9.83
CA ALA A 360 -16.67 -28.26 -9.67
C ALA A 360 -17.27 -27.18 -10.59
N PHE A 361 -17.12 -25.91 -10.21
CA PHE A 361 -17.72 -24.75 -10.87
C PHE A 361 -16.65 -23.80 -11.40
N SER A 362 -16.87 -23.19 -12.56
CA SER A 362 -16.08 -22.02 -12.99
C SER A 362 -16.62 -20.75 -12.32
N HIS A 363 -15.80 -19.69 -12.27
CA HIS A 363 -16.24 -18.41 -11.73
C HIS A 363 -17.46 -17.83 -12.48
N ILE A 364 -17.44 -17.89 -13.82
CA ILE A 364 -18.59 -17.51 -14.67
C ILE A 364 -19.82 -18.35 -14.33
N GLY A 365 -19.65 -19.65 -14.00
CA GLY A 365 -20.73 -20.50 -13.52
C GLY A 365 -21.33 -20.04 -12.19
N LEU A 366 -20.50 -19.69 -11.22
CA LEU A 366 -20.98 -19.12 -9.94
C LEU A 366 -21.72 -17.79 -10.13
N LYS A 367 -21.23 -16.93 -11.03
CA LYS A 367 -21.89 -15.68 -11.42
C LYS A 367 -23.24 -15.92 -12.12
N ARG A 368 -23.34 -16.96 -12.94
CA ARG A 368 -24.59 -17.41 -13.58
C ARG A 368 -25.59 -18.03 -12.58
N LEU A 369 -25.12 -18.51 -11.43
CA LEU A 369 -25.94 -18.89 -10.27
C LEU A 369 -26.39 -17.67 -9.42
N GLY A 370 -26.19 -16.45 -9.93
CA GLY A 370 -26.68 -15.21 -9.33
C GLY A 370 -25.92 -14.72 -8.11
N LEU A 371 -24.72 -15.25 -7.83
CA LEU A 371 -23.88 -14.73 -6.77
C LEU A 371 -23.56 -13.25 -7.03
N THR A 372 -23.81 -12.41 -6.01
CA THR A 372 -23.47 -10.99 -6.03
C THR A 372 -21.96 -10.81 -6.15
N GLU A 373 -21.51 -9.73 -6.80
CA GLU A 373 -20.08 -9.45 -6.97
C GLU A 373 -19.33 -9.46 -5.63
N ALA A 374 -19.97 -9.01 -4.54
CA ALA A 374 -19.40 -9.06 -3.18
C ALA A 374 -19.13 -10.47 -2.63
N ARG A 375 -19.85 -11.51 -3.08
CA ARG A 375 -19.56 -12.91 -2.71
C ARG A 375 -18.66 -13.62 -3.73
N LEU A 376 -18.62 -13.12 -4.96
CA LEU A 376 -17.63 -13.52 -5.95
C LEU A 376 -16.24 -12.95 -5.59
N ASP A 377 -16.17 -11.74 -5.04
CA ASP A 377 -14.94 -11.09 -4.58
C ASP A 377 -14.20 -11.89 -3.50
N ALA A 378 -14.93 -12.66 -2.67
CA ALA A 378 -14.34 -13.55 -1.66
C ALA A 378 -13.54 -14.73 -2.26
N PHE A 379 -13.71 -15.03 -3.55
CA PHE A 379 -12.91 -16.07 -4.22
C PHE A 379 -11.51 -15.55 -4.61
N PRO A 380 -10.47 -16.41 -4.57
CA PRO A 380 -9.13 -16.09 -5.04
C PRO A 380 -9.12 -15.53 -6.47
N VAL A 381 -8.24 -14.57 -6.68
CA VAL A 381 -8.13 -13.74 -7.89
C VAL A 381 -7.94 -14.57 -9.16
N GLU A 382 -7.06 -15.55 -9.08
CA GLU A 382 -6.66 -16.40 -10.17
C GLU A 382 -7.77 -17.39 -10.58
N PHE A 383 -8.61 -17.82 -9.62
CA PHE A 383 -9.82 -18.58 -9.92
C PHE A 383 -10.89 -17.72 -10.62
N ARG A 384 -11.03 -16.44 -10.24
CA ARG A 384 -11.94 -15.50 -10.91
C ARG A 384 -11.52 -15.30 -12.38
N GLU A 385 -10.28 -14.84 -12.58
CA GLU A 385 -9.68 -14.61 -13.89
C GLU A 385 -9.72 -15.83 -14.82
N GLY A 386 -9.51 -17.03 -14.27
CA GLY A 386 -9.48 -18.27 -15.02
C GLY A 386 -8.21 -18.47 -15.85
N MET A 387 -7.95 -19.72 -16.23
CA MET A 387 -6.67 -20.13 -16.83
C MET A 387 -6.39 -19.48 -18.20
N GLU A 388 -7.44 -19.20 -19.00
CA GLU A 388 -7.28 -18.50 -20.29
C GLU A 388 -6.73 -17.07 -20.08
N ALA A 389 -7.19 -16.36 -19.05
CA ALA A 389 -6.63 -15.06 -18.72
C ALA A 389 -5.19 -15.23 -18.22
N ARG A 390 -4.96 -16.08 -17.21
CA ARG A 390 -3.67 -16.31 -16.51
C ARG A 390 -2.53 -16.89 -17.37
N ALA A 391 -2.77 -17.25 -18.62
CA ALA A 391 -1.86 -18.01 -19.47
C ALA A 391 -0.44 -17.44 -19.55
N GLY A 392 -0.27 -16.11 -19.54
CA GLY A 392 1.07 -15.50 -19.59
C GLY A 392 1.92 -15.86 -18.37
N LEU A 393 1.34 -15.89 -17.17
CA LEU A 393 2.04 -16.16 -15.90
C LEU A 393 2.40 -17.64 -15.72
N LEU A 394 1.62 -18.53 -16.35
CA LEU A 394 1.89 -19.96 -16.45
C LEU A 394 3.01 -20.29 -17.44
N GLY A 395 3.41 -19.31 -18.27
CA GLY A 395 4.28 -19.56 -19.42
C GLY A 395 3.58 -20.27 -20.58
N ASP A 396 2.24 -20.29 -20.60
CA ASP A 396 1.41 -20.76 -21.72
C ASP A 396 1.41 -19.70 -22.83
N VAL A 397 2.58 -19.52 -23.43
CA VAL A 397 2.86 -18.56 -24.50
C VAL A 397 3.05 -19.27 -25.84
N ARG A 398 3.23 -18.48 -26.91
CA ARG A 398 3.64 -18.97 -28.25
C ARG A 398 2.71 -20.07 -28.79
N GLY A 399 3.13 -21.34 -28.73
CA GLY A 399 2.37 -22.51 -29.18
C GLY A 399 1.29 -23.00 -28.20
N ASN A 400 1.48 -22.78 -26.89
CA ASN A 400 0.54 -23.17 -25.83
C ASN A 400 -0.42 -22.03 -25.43
N HIS A 401 -0.38 -20.90 -26.13
CA HIS A 401 -1.24 -19.74 -25.85
C HIS A 401 -2.73 -20.01 -26.14
N PRO A 402 -3.69 -19.51 -25.34
CA PRO A 402 -5.12 -19.71 -25.53
C PRO A 402 -5.64 -19.45 -26.96
N GLY A 403 -5.11 -18.42 -27.63
CA GLY A 403 -5.39 -18.14 -29.05
C GLY A 403 -4.92 -19.21 -30.06
N ARG A 404 -4.37 -20.34 -29.59
CA ARG A 404 -4.00 -21.53 -30.37
C ARG A 404 -4.50 -22.84 -29.76
N TRP A 405 -5.28 -22.78 -28.68
CA TRP A 405 -5.89 -23.96 -28.06
C TRP A 405 -6.85 -24.64 -29.06
N SER A 406 -6.80 -25.97 -29.13
CA SER A 406 -7.67 -26.75 -30.03
C SER A 406 -9.11 -26.85 -29.50
N LEU A 407 -9.29 -26.60 -28.20
CA LEU A 407 -10.54 -26.59 -27.44
C LEU A 407 -11.30 -27.95 -27.42
N PRO A 408 -12.14 -28.21 -26.40
CA PRO A 408 -12.97 -29.41 -26.37
C PRO A 408 -13.90 -29.47 -27.59
N LEU A 409 -14.10 -30.67 -28.15
CA LEU A 409 -15.15 -30.91 -29.14
C LEU A 409 -16.53 -30.75 -28.51
N ARG A 410 -17.46 -30.05 -29.18
CA ARG A 410 -18.89 -30.08 -28.84
C ARG A 410 -19.48 -31.40 -29.35
N ASN A 411 -19.23 -32.47 -28.59
CA ASN A 411 -19.50 -33.86 -28.94
C ASN A 411 -20.74 -34.43 -28.21
N TRP A 412 -21.49 -33.61 -27.49
CA TRP A 412 -22.81 -33.97 -26.95
C TRP A 412 -23.86 -32.89 -27.34
N PRO A 413 -24.99 -33.29 -27.99
CA PRO A 413 -25.19 -34.56 -28.69
C PRO A 413 -24.11 -34.79 -29.78
N ALA A 414 -23.99 -36.04 -30.23
CA ALA A 414 -22.92 -36.43 -31.15
C ALA A 414 -23.00 -35.71 -32.52
N GLN A 415 -21.83 -35.45 -33.11
CA GLN A 415 -21.64 -34.93 -34.48
C GLN A 415 -22.28 -33.57 -34.80
N ILE A 416 -22.11 -32.56 -33.95
CA ILE A 416 -22.32 -31.16 -34.38
C ILE A 416 -21.10 -30.71 -35.20
N SER A 417 -21.29 -30.49 -36.50
CA SER A 417 -20.32 -29.81 -37.37
C SER A 417 -20.90 -28.52 -37.96
N VAL A 418 -20.04 -27.53 -38.19
CA VAL A 418 -20.36 -26.24 -38.80
C VAL A 418 -19.45 -26.08 -40.00
N ASN A 419 -20.01 -25.94 -41.20
CA ASN A 419 -19.28 -25.85 -42.46
C ASN A 419 -18.27 -27.00 -42.68
N GLY A 420 -18.59 -28.21 -42.21
CA GLY A 420 -17.73 -29.40 -42.29
C GLY A 420 -16.65 -29.50 -41.20
N LEU A 421 -16.45 -28.48 -40.37
CA LEU A 421 -15.56 -28.52 -39.22
C LEU A 421 -16.32 -28.95 -37.96
N ALA A 422 -15.75 -29.86 -37.17
CA ALA A 422 -16.36 -30.30 -35.91
C ALA A 422 -16.38 -29.14 -34.89
N ALA A 423 -17.57 -28.87 -34.32
CA ALA A 423 -17.78 -27.73 -33.43
C ALA A 423 -16.93 -27.84 -32.14
N ARG A 424 -16.56 -26.68 -31.59
CA ARG A 424 -15.72 -26.56 -30.39
C ARG A 424 -16.41 -25.80 -29.27
N VAL A 425 -16.02 -26.08 -28.03
CA VAL A 425 -16.52 -25.45 -26.81
C VAL A 425 -15.52 -24.38 -26.34
N GLN A 426 -15.96 -23.13 -26.19
CA GLN A 426 -15.17 -22.10 -25.51
C GLN A 426 -15.17 -22.38 -24.00
N MET A 427 -14.03 -22.29 -23.31
CA MET A 427 -13.99 -22.62 -21.87
C MET A 427 -14.80 -21.63 -21.04
N SER A 428 -14.92 -20.37 -21.49
CA SER A 428 -15.79 -19.35 -20.93
C SER A 428 -17.30 -19.67 -20.99
N ALA A 429 -17.72 -20.65 -21.80
CA ALA A 429 -19.09 -21.17 -21.80
C ALA A 429 -19.29 -22.33 -20.81
N VAL A 430 -18.22 -22.90 -20.25
CA VAL A 430 -18.28 -23.99 -19.26
C VAL A 430 -18.53 -23.39 -17.88
N HIS A 431 -19.71 -23.65 -17.33
CA HIS A 431 -20.15 -23.14 -16.03
C HIS A 431 -19.96 -24.18 -14.91
N ILE A 432 -20.17 -25.46 -15.25
CA ILE A 432 -20.08 -26.59 -14.31
C ILE A 432 -19.27 -27.70 -14.99
N VAL A 433 -18.42 -28.38 -14.21
CA VAL A 433 -17.71 -29.59 -14.61
C VAL A 433 -18.07 -30.72 -13.66
N VAL A 434 -18.45 -31.87 -14.20
CA VAL A 434 -18.73 -33.09 -13.43
C VAL A 434 -17.74 -34.17 -13.85
N GLN A 435 -17.01 -34.72 -12.89
CA GLN A 435 -16.11 -35.85 -13.13
C GLN A 435 -16.79 -37.14 -12.70
N MET A 436 -16.62 -38.22 -13.47
CA MET A 436 -17.10 -39.56 -13.13
C MET A 436 -15.97 -40.57 -13.32
N PHE A 437 -15.79 -41.50 -12.38
CA PHE A 437 -14.75 -42.54 -12.44
C PHE A 437 -15.27 -43.91 -12.01
N ILE A 438 -14.74 -44.97 -12.61
CA ILE A 438 -15.11 -46.37 -12.31
C ILE A 438 -13.91 -47.32 -12.45
N ALA A 439 -13.90 -48.38 -11.63
CA ALA A 439 -13.04 -49.55 -11.85
C ALA A 439 -13.84 -50.62 -12.60
N ALA A 440 -13.53 -50.81 -13.88
CA ALA A 440 -14.18 -51.78 -14.77
C ALA A 440 -13.14 -52.61 -15.53
N TYR A 441 -13.53 -53.81 -15.97
CA TYR A 441 -12.75 -54.58 -16.95
C TYR A 441 -12.61 -53.77 -18.25
N SER A 442 -11.51 -53.98 -18.97
CA SER A 442 -11.13 -53.19 -20.14
C SER A 442 -11.15 -54.07 -21.39
N ALA A 443 -11.73 -53.56 -22.48
CA ALA A 443 -11.95 -54.26 -23.74
C ALA A 443 -11.55 -53.36 -24.92
N ASP A 444 -11.21 -53.94 -26.07
CA ASP A 444 -10.82 -53.14 -27.22
C ASP A 444 -11.99 -52.26 -27.70
N GLY A 445 -11.69 -50.97 -27.90
CA GLY A 445 -12.69 -49.93 -28.22
C GLY A 445 -13.25 -49.14 -27.02
N ASP A 446 -12.99 -49.54 -25.77
CA ASP A 446 -13.52 -48.87 -24.56
C ASP A 446 -13.00 -47.44 -24.28
N HIS A 447 -12.10 -46.90 -25.12
CA HIS A 447 -11.44 -45.62 -24.88
C HIS A 447 -12.27 -44.40 -25.31
N GLU A 448 -13.39 -44.61 -26.02
CA GLU A 448 -14.38 -43.57 -26.34
C GLU A 448 -15.72 -43.84 -25.64
N LEU A 449 -16.33 -42.80 -25.07
CA LEU A 449 -17.64 -42.82 -24.42
C LEU A 449 -18.76 -42.32 -25.35
N VAL A 450 -18.47 -41.28 -26.14
CA VAL A 450 -19.44 -40.65 -27.05
C VAL A 450 -19.79 -41.60 -28.18
N GLY A 451 -21.08 -41.82 -28.41
CA GLY A 451 -21.55 -42.78 -29.41
C GLY A 451 -21.34 -44.26 -29.05
N ASN A 452 -20.78 -44.56 -27.87
CA ASN A 452 -20.50 -45.92 -27.41
C ASN A 452 -21.38 -46.30 -26.19
N PRO A 453 -22.55 -46.94 -26.38
CA PRO A 453 -23.39 -47.45 -25.28
C PRO A 453 -22.71 -48.53 -24.42
N GLY A 454 -21.65 -49.18 -24.91
CA GLY A 454 -20.87 -50.18 -24.18
C GLY A 454 -19.86 -49.58 -23.20
N HIS A 455 -19.59 -48.26 -23.26
CA HIS A 455 -18.68 -47.62 -22.31
C HIS A 455 -19.28 -47.60 -20.90
N PRO A 456 -18.57 -48.05 -19.83
CA PRO A 456 -19.15 -48.26 -18.50
C PRO A 456 -19.91 -47.07 -17.88
N LEU A 457 -19.49 -45.82 -18.19
CA LEU A 457 -20.13 -44.61 -17.68
C LEU A 457 -21.32 -44.09 -18.52
N HIS A 458 -21.58 -44.64 -19.71
CA HIS A 458 -22.53 -44.07 -20.69
C HIS A 458 -23.95 -43.90 -20.14
N ALA A 459 -24.47 -44.91 -19.43
CA ALA A 459 -25.81 -44.85 -18.84
C ALA A 459 -25.93 -43.78 -17.75
N LYS A 460 -24.90 -43.61 -16.91
CA LYS A 460 -24.88 -42.63 -15.81
C LYS A 460 -24.85 -41.19 -16.34
N VAL A 461 -24.06 -40.92 -17.38
CA VAL A 461 -24.01 -39.61 -18.06
C VAL A 461 -25.37 -39.26 -18.67
N THR A 462 -26.00 -40.19 -19.38
CA THR A 462 -27.31 -40.00 -19.99
C THR A 462 -28.41 -39.75 -18.95
N ALA A 463 -28.39 -40.47 -17.82
CA ALA A 463 -29.35 -40.28 -16.74
C ALA A 463 -29.22 -38.91 -16.03
N LEU A 464 -28.01 -38.35 -15.93
CA LEU A 464 -27.80 -37.04 -15.28
C LEU A 464 -28.60 -35.94 -16.00
N MET A 465 -28.50 -35.89 -17.33
CA MET A 465 -29.02 -34.81 -18.17
C MET A 465 -30.52 -34.93 -18.53
N ALA A 466 -31.19 -36.01 -18.14
CA ALA A 466 -32.55 -36.30 -18.59
C ALA A 466 -33.60 -35.31 -18.03
N GLY A 467 -34.27 -34.57 -18.91
CA GLY A 467 -35.44 -33.75 -18.56
C GLY A 467 -35.13 -32.50 -17.72
N ILE A 468 -34.04 -31.78 -18.04
CA ILE A 468 -33.65 -30.54 -17.39
C ILE A 468 -33.61 -29.42 -18.44
N GLY A 469 -34.48 -28.41 -18.31
CA GLY A 469 -34.39 -27.19 -19.10
C GLY A 469 -33.27 -26.27 -18.60
N GLY A 470 -32.83 -25.30 -19.40
CA GLY A 470 -31.88 -24.25 -18.97
C GLY A 470 -30.44 -24.68 -18.66
N VAL A 471 -30.10 -25.97 -18.79
CA VAL A 471 -28.76 -26.52 -18.52
C VAL A 471 -28.39 -27.50 -19.63
N GLU A 472 -27.24 -27.31 -20.28
CA GLU A 472 -26.79 -28.11 -21.43
C GLU A 472 -25.43 -28.78 -21.18
N LEU A 473 -25.31 -30.07 -21.53
CA LEU A 473 -24.02 -30.76 -21.63
C LEU A 473 -23.39 -30.43 -22.99
N LEU A 474 -22.24 -29.76 -22.97
CA LEU A 474 -21.52 -29.32 -24.17
C LEU A 474 -20.52 -30.36 -24.67
N SER A 475 -19.78 -31.00 -23.76
CA SER A 475 -18.70 -31.93 -24.11
C SER A 475 -18.51 -33.04 -23.09
N VAL A 476 -18.11 -34.21 -23.58
CA VAL A 476 -17.63 -35.34 -22.78
C VAL A 476 -16.18 -35.62 -23.16
N GLN A 477 -15.31 -35.66 -22.17
CA GLN A 477 -13.88 -35.95 -22.30
C GLN A 477 -13.60 -37.32 -21.65
N ALA A 478 -13.42 -38.37 -22.46
CA ALA A 478 -13.18 -39.74 -21.96
C ALA A 478 -11.72 -39.96 -21.53
N LEU A 479 -11.51 -40.77 -20.49
CA LEU A 479 -10.22 -41.00 -19.83
C LEU A 479 -10.03 -42.50 -19.54
N ARG A 480 -8.81 -43.00 -19.70
CA ARG A 480 -8.43 -44.42 -19.47
C ARG A 480 -7.05 -44.51 -18.83
N ARG A 481 -6.82 -45.50 -17.97
CA ARG A 481 -5.46 -45.80 -17.45
C ARG A 481 -4.79 -46.91 -18.24
N HIS A 482 -3.60 -46.63 -18.75
CA HIS A 482 -2.75 -47.62 -19.42
C HIS A 482 -1.95 -48.40 -18.37
N LEU A 483 -2.23 -49.71 -18.27
CA LEU A 483 -1.66 -50.62 -17.27
C LEU A 483 -0.74 -51.64 -17.98
N VAL A 484 0.45 -51.18 -18.38
CA VAL A 484 1.34 -51.92 -19.29
C VAL A 484 2.62 -52.38 -18.59
N GLY A 485 2.97 -53.66 -18.79
CA GLY A 485 4.24 -54.25 -18.40
C GLY A 485 4.34 -55.70 -18.89
N PRO A 486 5.25 -56.04 -19.83
CA PRO A 486 5.31 -57.39 -20.42
C PRO A 486 5.84 -58.48 -19.46
N GLU A 487 6.50 -58.07 -18.36
CA GLU A 487 7.19 -58.97 -17.42
C GLU A 487 6.65 -58.87 -15.98
N VAL A 488 5.56 -58.10 -15.76
CA VAL A 488 5.07 -57.76 -14.42
C VAL A 488 3.78 -58.53 -14.11
N PRO A 489 3.69 -59.29 -12.99
CA PRO A 489 2.48 -60.02 -12.62
C PRO A 489 1.25 -59.09 -12.53
N PRO A 490 0.02 -59.57 -12.83
CA PRO A 490 -1.18 -58.71 -12.91
C PRO A 490 -1.45 -57.85 -11.67
N GLY A 491 -1.11 -58.33 -10.46
CA GLY A 491 -1.24 -57.58 -9.21
C GLY A 491 -0.22 -56.44 -9.00
N GLN A 492 0.84 -56.37 -9.82
CA GLN A 492 1.95 -55.41 -9.69
C GLN A 492 2.04 -54.39 -10.84
N LEU A 493 1.21 -54.51 -11.89
CA LEU A 493 1.16 -53.57 -13.01
C LEU A 493 1.03 -52.12 -12.51
N GLN A 494 1.82 -51.20 -13.06
CA GLN A 494 1.81 -49.77 -12.70
C GLN A 494 1.14 -48.92 -13.80
N PRO A 495 0.50 -47.79 -13.46
CA PRO A 495 0.00 -46.85 -14.45
C PRO A 495 1.17 -46.10 -15.12
N ARG A 496 1.19 -46.07 -16.46
CA ARG A 496 2.16 -45.30 -17.25
C ARG A 496 1.47 -44.27 -18.15
N ASP A 497 2.16 -43.17 -18.44
CA ASP A 497 1.75 -42.18 -19.44
C ASP A 497 2.15 -42.62 -20.87
N HIS A 498 1.87 -41.81 -21.90
CA HIS A 498 2.23 -42.17 -23.28
C HIS A 498 3.73 -42.04 -23.60
N PHE A 499 4.51 -41.37 -22.75
CA PHE A 499 5.97 -41.46 -22.79
C PHE A 499 6.50 -42.72 -22.06
N GLY A 500 5.64 -43.48 -21.37
CA GLY A 500 6.01 -44.68 -20.64
C GLY A 500 6.55 -44.42 -19.23
N PHE A 501 6.47 -43.19 -18.71
CA PHE A 501 6.84 -42.86 -17.33
C PHE A 501 5.79 -43.38 -16.35
N VAL A 502 6.21 -43.87 -15.19
CA VAL A 502 5.29 -44.27 -14.09
C VAL A 502 4.85 -43.02 -13.32
N ASP A 503 3.54 -42.77 -13.26
CA ASP A 503 2.95 -41.65 -12.51
C ASP A 503 2.32 -42.11 -11.18
N GLY A 504 1.87 -41.14 -10.37
CA GLY A 504 1.25 -41.34 -9.06
C GLY A 504 2.22 -41.38 -7.88
N ILE A 505 3.53 -41.54 -8.14
CA ILE A 505 4.57 -41.85 -7.14
C ILE A 505 4.72 -40.78 -6.06
N SER A 506 4.86 -39.52 -6.47
CA SER A 506 5.05 -38.39 -5.56
C SER A 506 3.74 -37.63 -5.41
N GLN A 507 3.18 -37.71 -4.21
CA GLN A 507 1.99 -37.03 -3.71
C GLN A 507 2.30 -36.55 -2.28
N PRO A 508 1.74 -35.42 -1.83
CA PRO A 508 1.73 -35.09 -0.41
C PRO A 508 0.84 -36.07 0.38
N GLN A 509 1.15 -36.30 1.65
CA GLN A 509 0.31 -37.06 2.58
C GLN A 509 -0.31 -36.07 3.58
N VAL A 510 -1.62 -36.10 3.78
CA VAL A 510 -2.25 -35.20 4.76
C VAL A 510 -2.06 -35.77 6.16
N GLY A 511 -1.55 -34.96 7.09
CA GLY A 511 -1.29 -35.36 8.47
C GLY A 511 -0.32 -34.42 9.20
N PRO A 512 -0.02 -34.69 10.48
CA PRO A 512 0.95 -33.91 11.25
C PRO A 512 2.34 -34.02 10.63
N VAL A 513 3.05 -32.89 10.54
CA VAL A 513 4.42 -32.83 10.01
C VAL A 513 5.40 -33.41 11.05
N PRO A 514 6.16 -34.48 10.73
CA PRO A 514 7.13 -35.05 11.68
C PRO A 514 8.34 -34.14 11.87
N ALA A 515 8.82 -34.00 13.12
CA ALA A 515 10.12 -33.41 13.39
C ALA A 515 11.25 -34.30 12.83
N GLY A 516 12.16 -33.74 12.03
CA GLY A 516 13.15 -34.53 11.29
C GLY A 516 13.98 -33.72 10.29
N PRO A 517 14.43 -34.31 9.16
CA PRO A 517 15.27 -33.65 8.16
C PRO A 517 14.55 -32.47 7.46
N PRO A 518 15.29 -31.58 6.76
CA PRO A 518 14.74 -30.35 6.16
C PRO A 518 13.71 -30.58 5.03
N TRP A 519 13.49 -31.82 4.61
CA TRP A 519 12.41 -32.22 3.70
C TRP A 519 11.47 -33.21 4.38
N ASN A 520 10.17 -33.04 4.17
CA ASN A 520 9.17 -34.05 4.51
C ASN A 520 8.07 -34.14 3.44
N ASN A 521 7.30 -35.23 3.46
CA ASN A 521 6.24 -35.50 2.50
C ASN A 521 4.82 -35.20 3.04
N PHE A 522 4.73 -34.73 4.29
CA PHE A 522 3.46 -34.44 4.96
C PHE A 522 3.00 -33.01 4.64
N VAL A 523 1.70 -32.80 4.71
CA VAL A 523 1.07 -31.48 4.65
C VAL A 523 -0.11 -31.41 5.62
N PRO A 524 -0.35 -30.26 6.27
CA PRO A 524 -1.61 -30.01 6.97
C PRO A 524 -2.78 -29.91 6.00
N LEU A 525 -4.00 -30.08 6.52
CA LEU A 525 -5.24 -30.16 5.71
C LEU A 525 -5.50 -28.89 4.89
N GLY A 526 -5.12 -27.72 5.40
CA GLY A 526 -5.19 -26.42 4.72
C GLY A 526 -4.27 -26.26 3.49
N ALA A 527 -3.39 -27.22 3.19
CA ALA A 527 -2.66 -27.26 1.92
C ALA A 527 -3.49 -27.88 0.77
N VAL A 528 -4.64 -28.48 1.08
CA VAL A 528 -5.52 -29.16 0.12
C VAL A 528 -6.95 -28.60 0.16
N LEU A 529 -7.48 -28.31 1.35
CA LEU A 529 -8.83 -27.75 1.52
C LEU A 529 -8.79 -26.29 1.98
N ARG A 530 -9.78 -25.49 1.57
CA ARG A 530 -10.14 -24.23 2.22
C ARG A 530 -10.87 -24.51 3.52
N GLY A 531 -10.75 -23.60 4.49
CA GLY A 531 -11.42 -23.74 5.79
C GLY A 531 -10.59 -24.38 6.91
N HIS A 532 -9.27 -24.56 6.69
CA HIS A 532 -8.37 -25.34 7.54
C HIS A 532 -7.00 -24.67 7.65
N ALA A 533 -6.31 -24.89 8.78
CA ALA A 533 -4.96 -24.36 8.99
C ALA A 533 -3.91 -25.02 8.07
N ASN A 534 -2.87 -24.26 7.70
CA ASN A 534 -1.80 -24.70 6.81
C ASN A 534 -0.39 -24.49 7.41
N ALA A 535 0.65 -24.89 6.65
CA ALA A 535 2.04 -24.89 7.12
C ALA A 535 2.67 -23.49 7.16
N ASP A 536 1.92 -22.48 6.75
CA ASP A 536 2.37 -21.11 6.53
C ASP A 536 1.81 -20.15 7.59
N GLY A 537 1.01 -20.67 8.53
CA GLY A 537 0.48 -19.98 9.71
C GLY A 537 -1.01 -19.62 9.66
N ASP A 538 -1.75 -20.03 8.63
CA ASP A 538 -3.11 -19.55 8.41
C ASP A 538 -4.12 -20.12 9.43
N SER A 539 -5.03 -19.28 9.95
CA SER A 539 -6.09 -19.67 10.90
C SER A 539 -7.15 -20.62 10.31
N GLY A 540 -7.35 -20.58 9.00
CA GLY A 540 -8.35 -21.38 8.29
C GLY A 540 -9.72 -20.70 8.11
N GLU A 541 -9.93 -19.45 8.52
CA GLU A 541 -11.20 -18.75 8.28
C GLU A 541 -11.45 -18.44 6.77
N CYS A 542 -12.71 -18.48 6.33
CA CYS A 542 -13.17 -18.12 4.96
C CYS A 542 -14.72 -18.05 4.86
N ASP A 543 -15.26 -17.52 3.74
CA ASP A 543 -16.71 -17.59 3.45
C ASP A 543 -17.23 -19.05 3.52
N PRO A 544 -18.42 -19.32 4.10
CA PRO A 544 -19.00 -20.67 4.20
C PRO A 544 -19.17 -21.44 2.87
N LEU A 545 -19.15 -20.79 1.71
CA LEU A 545 -19.10 -21.44 0.39
C LEU A 545 -17.73 -22.01 0.04
N LEU A 546 -16.66 -21.45 0.63
CA LEU A 546 -15.29 -21.90 0.43
C LEU A 546 -14.94 -23.07 1.37
N HIS A 547 -15.43 -23.04 2.61
CA HIS A 547 -15.08 -24.02 3.65
C HIS A 547 -15.33 -25.48 3.21
N ASN A 548 -14.36 -26.36 3.47
CA ASN A 548 -14.27 -27.76 3.02
C ASN A 548 -14.18 -27.97 1.49
N GLY A 549 -14.16 -26.91 0.69
CA GLY A 549 -13.90 -26.98 -0.75
C GLY A 549 -12.42 -27.00 -1.11
N SER A 550 -12.12 -27.29 -2.38
CA SER A 550 -10.77 -27.29 -2.96
C SER A 550 -10.82 -26.71 -4.37
N PHE A 551 -9.73 -26.07 -4.81
CA PHE A 551 -9.59 -25.74 -6.23
C PHE A 551 -9.14 -26.96 -7.02
N LEU A 552 -9.73 -27.13 -8.20
CA LEU A 552 -9.42 -28.15 -9.20
C LEU A 552 -8.80 -27.45 -10.41
N VAL A 553 -7.53 -27.74 -10.67
CA VAL A 553 -6.83 -27.35 -11.89
C VAL A 553 -6.96 -28.49 -12.90
N MET A 554 -7.45 -28.20 -14.10
CA MET A 554 -7.59 -29.18 -15.19
C MET A 554 -6.92 -28.70 -16.48
N ARG A 555 -6.07 -29.52 -17.11
CA ARG A 555 -5.36 -29.22 -18.38
C ARG A 555 -5.33 -30.44 -19.27
N LYS A 556 -5.84 -30.36 -20.51
CA LYS A 556 -5.66 -31.41 -21.53
C LYS A 556 -4.31 -31.21 -22.21
N LEU A 557 -3.37 -32.13 -21.95
CA LEU A 557 -2.00 -32.08 -22.44
C LEU A 557 -1.79 -33.19 -23.48
N ARG A 558 -1.61 -32.82 -24.76
CA ARG A 558 -1.30 -33.74 -25.85
C ARG A 558 0.18 -34.11 -25.84
N GLN A 559 0.49 -35.40 -25.98
CA GLN A 559 1.86 -35.93 -25.94
C GLN A 559 2.32 -36.38 -27.34
N ASP A 560 3.33 -35.71 -27.87
CA ASP A 560 3.95 -36.01 -29.17
C ASP A 560 5.09 -37.03 -28.98
N VAL A 561 4.70 -38.30 -28.89
CA VAL A 561 5.60 -39.44 -28.62
C VAL A 561 6.64 -39.60 -29.72
N ASP A 562 6.26 -39.42 -30.98
CA ASP A 562 7.16 -39.53 -32.12
C ASP A 562 8.20 -38.40 -32.12
N ALA A 563 7.81 -37.14 -31.85
CA ALA A 563 8.76 -36.02 -31.76
C ALA A 563 9.77 -36.19 -30.60
N LEU A 564 9.33 -36.70 -29.44
CA LEU A 564 10.23 -37.00 -28.34
C LEU A 564 11.22 -38.12 -28.71
N ASN A 565 10.73 -39.22 -29.29
CA ASN A 565 11.57 -40.35 -29.70
C ASN A 565 12.59 -39.95 -30.78
N GLU A 566 12.21 -39.09 -31.73
CA GLU A 566 13.13 -38.56 -32.76
C GLU A 566 14.30 -37.78 -32.13
N ARG A 567 14.01 -36.93 -31.14
CA ARG A 567 15.04 -36.15 -30.43
C ARG A 567 15.89 -37.01 -29.49
N LEU A 568 15.30 -38.01 -28.84
CA LEU A 568 16.05 -38.98 -28.02
C LEU A 568 17.02 -39.81 -28.86
N ALA A 569 16.64 -40.23 -30.07
CA ALA A 569 17.52 -40.94 -30.99
C ALA A 569 18.72 -40.07 -31.43
N ALA A 570 18.47 -38.83 -31.84
CA ALA A 570 19.53 -37.88 -32.19
C ALA A 570 20.45 -37.57 -30.98
N GLY A 571 19.87 -37.39 -29.79
CA GLY A 571 20.60 -37.19 -28.55
C GLY A 571 21.47 -38.39 -28.17
N ALA A 572 20.98 -39.62 -28.37
CA ALA A 572 21.75 -40.84 -28.11
C ALA A 572 22.98 -40.92 -29.02
N THR A 573 22.83 -40.65 -30.33
CA THR A 573 23.96 -40.58 -31.27
C THR A 573 24.96 -39.48 -30.90
N ALA A 574 24.48 -38.31 -30.46
CA ALA A 574 25.34 -37.17 -30.12
C ALA A 574 26.06 -37.29 -28.76
N THR A 575 25.58 -38.13 -27.85
CA THR A 575 26.09 -38.22 -26.46
C THR A 575 26.66 -39.59 -26.07
N GLY A 576 26.39 -40.64 -26.86
CA GLY A 576 26.78 -42.02 -26.53
C GLY A 576 25.97 -42.68 -25.42
N LEU A 577 24.92 -42.01 -24.91
CA LEU A 577 24.00 -42.55 -23.89
C LEU A 577 22.81 -43.27 -24.53
N SER A 578 22.13 -44.13 -23.78
CA SER A 578 20.88 -44.73 -24.27
C SER A 578 19.73 -43.70 -24.29
N ALA A 579 18.71 -43.96 -25.11
CA ALA A 579 17.50 -43.14 -25.12
C ALA A 579 16.82 -43.14 -23.73
N ASP A 580 16.82 -44.26 -23.00
CA ASP A 580 16.27 -44.35 -21.65
C ASP A 580 17.11 -43.63 -20.60
N ASP A 581 18.44 -43.53 -20.74
CA ASP A 581 19.28 -42.69 -19.86
C ASP A 581 18.94 -41.20 -20.03
N LEU A 582 18.86 -40.72 -21.28
CA LEU A 582 18.51 -39.33 -21.59
C LEU A 582 17.10 -39.00 -21.08
N LYS A 583 16.14 -39.87 -21.34
CA LYS A 583 14.76 -39.78 -20.87
C LYS A 583 14.64 -39.83 -19.34
N SER A 584 15.47 -40.65 -18.68
CA SER A 584 15.57 -40.70 -17.22
C SER A 584 16.17 -39.42 -16.64
N ARG A 585 17.13 -38.78 -17.33
CA ARG A 585 17.72 -37.48 -16.98
C ARG A 585 16.74 -36.32 -17.19
N MET A 586 15.94 -36.35 -18.25
CA MET A 586 14.89 -35.36 -18.50
C MET A 586 13.79 -35.40 -17.41
N LEU A 587 13.37 -36.59 -16.97
CA LEU A 587 12.41 -36.73 -15.86
C LEU A 587 13.05 -36.47 -14.48
N GLY A 588 14.25 -36.99 -14.24
CA GLY A 588 14.88 -37.12 -12.92
C GLY A 588 14.61 -38.47 -12.21
N ARG A 589 14.03 -39.45 -12.91
CA ARG A 589 13.80 -40.84 -12.45
C ARG A 589 14.07 -41.85 -13.56
N VAL A 590 14.59 -43.03 -13.20
CA VAL A 590 14.86 -44.16 -14.10
C VAL A 590 13.56 -44.68 -14.72
N VAL A 591 13.47 -44.75 -16.06
CA VAL A 591 12.23 -45.14 -16.79
C VAL A 591 11.69 -46.53 -16.39
N ALA A 592 12.58 -47.51 -16.20
CA ALA A 592 12.20 -48.88 -15.86
C ALA A 592 11.68 -49.02 -14.41
N THR A 593 12.51 -48.66 -13.42
CA THR A 593 12.28 -48.89 -11.98
C THR A 593 11.62 -47.72 -11.23
N ALA A 594 11.46 -46.59 -11.91
CA ALA A 594 11.07 -45.30 -11.35
C ALA A 594 11.92 -44.81 -10.15
N ALA A 595 13.12 -45.37 -9.93
CA ALA A 595 14.05 -44.89 -8.91
C ALA A 595 14.51 -43.44 -9.23
N PRO A 596 14.69 -42.56 -8.22
CA PRO A 596 15.17 -41.20 -8.44
C PRO A 596 16.68 -41.19 -8.74
N LEU A 597 17.17 -40.28 -9.58
CA LEU A 597 18.58 -40.28 -9.99
C LEU A 597 19.59 -40.04 -8.85
N VAL A 598 19.16 -39.45 -7.73
CA VAL A 598 20.00 -39.30 -6.53
C VAL A 598 20.05 -40.56 -5.64
N LEU A 599 19.13 -41.52 -5.82
CA LEU A 599 19.09 -42.82 -5.11
C LEU A 599 18.68 -43.95 -6.09
N PRO A 600 19.45 -44.20 -7.17
CA PRO A 600 19.01 -45.06 -8.28
C PRO A 600 18.85 -46.54 -7.92
N ALA A 601 19.44 -46.98 -6.80
CA ALA A 601 19.37 -48.35 -6.32
C ALA A 601 18.01 -48.72 -5.67
N VAL A 602 17.14 -47.76 -5.38
CA VAL A 602 15.88 -48.01 -4.66
C VAL A 602 14.68 -47.69 -5.56
N ALA A 603 14.06 -48.74 -6.10
CA ALA A 603 12.89 -48.65 -6.97
C ALA A 603 11.75 -47.83 -6.34
N MET A 604 11.13 -46.97 -7.14
CA MET A 604 10.04 -46.04 -6.74
C MET A 604 10.32 -45.11 -5.54
N ALA A 605 11.56 -45.02 -5.03
CA ALA A 605 11.86 -44.28 -3.80
C ALA A 605 11.51 -42.78 -3.88
N ASN A 606 11.15 -42.19 -2.75
CA ASN A 606 10.75 -40.78 -2.69
C ASN A 606 11.36 -39.98 -1.51
N ALA A 607 12.18 -40.60 -0.66
CA ALA A 607 12.84 -39.95 0.49
C ALA A 607 14.24 -39.44 0.10
N PHE A 608 14.33 -38.17 -0.29
CA PHE A 608 15.55 -37.43 -0.66
C PHE A 608 15.22 -35.94 -0.76
N ASP A 609 16.21 -35.05 -0.80
CA ASP A 609 16.03 -33.58 -0.76
C ASP A 609 16.98 -32.75 -1.66
N TYR A 610 17.85 -33.42 -2.44
CA TYR A 610 18.92 -32.83 -3.27
C TYR A 610 20.07 -32.12 -2.51
N THR A 611 20.13 -32.15 -1.17
CA THR A 611 21.21 -31.50 -0.39
C THR A 611 22.60 -32.09 -0.69
N ALA A 612 22.67 -33.37 -1.07
CA ALA A 612 23.89 -34.04 -1.51
C ALA A 612 24.26 -33.80 -2.99
N ASP A 613 23.48 -33.00 -3.73
CA ASP A 613 23.64 -32.77 -5.18
C ASP A 613 23.43 -31.28 -5.53
N LEU A 614 24.07 -30.39 -4.76
CA LEU A 614 23.99 -28.93 -4.95
C LEU A 614 24.50 -28.49 -6.34
N ASP A 615 25.52 -29.18 -6.87
CA ASP A 615 26.10 -28.93 -8.21
C ASP A 615 25.26 -29.52 -9.37
N ALA A 616 24.17 -30.25 -9.09
CA ALA A 616 23.38 -31.01 -10.06
C ALA A 616 24.19 -31.99 -10.95
N ARG A 617 25.16 -32.69 -10.33
CA ARG A 617 25.98 -33.72 -10.98
C ARG A 617 25.21 -35.04 -11.17
N LEU A 618 24.24 -35.34 -10.29
CA LEU A 618 23.42 -36.55 -10.34
C LEU A 618 22.06 -36.31 -11.02
N CYS A 619 21.33 -35.29 -10.57
CA CYS A 619 20.01 -34.95 -11.11
C CYS A 619 20.03 -33.52 -11.68
N PRO A 620 19.95 -33.34 -13.02
CA PRO A 620 20.06 -32.02 -13.65
C PRO A 620 19.07 -31.00 -13.07
N PHE A 621 19.48 -29.73 -12.98
CA PHE A 621 18.58 -28.64 -12.53
C PHE A 621 17.31 -28.54 -13.37
N GLN A 622 17.42 -28.77 -14.69
CA GLN A 622 16.29 -28.77 -15.61
C GLN A 622 15.36 -29.98 -15.46
N ALA A 623 15.74 -31.04 -14.74
CA ALA A 623 14.98 -32.28 -14.68
C ALA A 623 13.57 -32.07 -14.08
N HIS A 624 12.56 -32.64 -14.72
CA HIS A 624 11.15 -32.34 -14.45
C HIS A 624 10.77 -32.41 -12.96
N ILE A 625 11.14 -33.50 -12.26
CA ILE A 625 10.81 -33.64 -10.83
C ILE A 625 11.57 -32.67 -9.91
N ARG A 626 12.72 -32.13 -10.34
CA ARG A 626 13.54 -31.18 -9.59
C ARG A 626 13.03 -29.75 -9.76
N ARG A 627 12.55 -29.39 -10.96
CA ARG A 627 11.88 -28.10 -11.21
C ARG A 627 10.51 -28.03 -10.54
N ALA A 628 9.71 -29.09 -10.67
CA ALA A 628 8.36 -29.16 -10.13
C ALA A 628 8.33 -29.33 -8.60
N ASN A 629 9.42 -29.79 -7.98
CA ASN A 629 9.60 -29.84 -6.54
C ASN A 629 11.11 -29.78 -6.19
N PRO A 630 11.66 -28.60 -5.84
CA PRO A 630 13.07 -28.44 -5.45
C PRO A 630 13.39 -29.02 -4.05
N ARG A 631 12.36 -29.43 -3.29
CA ARG A 631 12.38 -30.12 -1.99
C ARG A 631 12.92 -29.35 -0.80
N ALA A 632 14.11 -28.77 -0.91
CA ALA A 632 14.64 -27.82 0.06
C ALA A 632 14.31 -26.40 -0.38
N ALA A 633 13.97 -25.54 0.58
CA ALA A 633 13.69 -24.12 0.36
C ALA A 633 14.78 -23.24 1.01
N PRO A 634 14.95 -21.98 0.55
CA PRO A 634 15.64 -20.95 1.33
C PRO A 634 15.00 -20.77 2.71
N ALA A 635 15.78 -20.33 3.70
CA ALA A 635 15.31 -20.19 5.07
C ALA A 635 14.08 -19.26 5.17
N GLY A 636 12.96 -19.77 5.71
CA GLY A 636 11.73 -19.00 5.91
C GLY A 636 10.77 -18.96 4.70
N GLN A 637 10.85 -19.94 3.79
CA GLN A 637 9.90 -20.20 2.70
C GLN A 637 9.44 -21.67 2.72
N THR A 638 8.22 -21.94 2.27
CA THR A 638 7.66 -23.30 2.10
C THR A 638 7.74 -23.75 0.64
N VAL A 639 7.73 -25.07 0.40
CA VAL A 639 7.71 -25.64 -0.96
C VAL A 639 6.27 -26.03 -1.34
N PRO A 640 5.69 -25.46 -2.42
CA PRO A 640 4.31 -25.73 -2.83
C PRO A 640 4.07 -27.19 -3.17
N ARG A 641 2.84 -27.66 -2.92
CA ARG A 641 2.41 -29.07 -3.03
C ARG A 641 1.09 -29.16 -3.79
N LEU A 642 0.85 -30.26 -4.50
CA LEU A 642 -0.39 -30.50 -5.26
C LEU A 642 -0.86 -31.95 -5.08
N MET A 643 -2.17 -32.14 -4.89
CA MET A 643 -2.80 -33.47 -4.92
C MET A 643 -3.16 -33.83 -6.36
N ARG A 644 -2.22 -34.46 -7.08
CA ARG A 644 -2.42 -34.80 -8.50
C ARG A 644 -3.33 -36.03 -8.64
N ARG A 645 -4.29 -35.97 -9.56
CA ARG A 645 -5.30 -37.02 -9.85
C ARG A 645 -5.46 -37.27 -11.37
N GLY A 646 -4.45 -36.92 -12.16
CA GLY A 646 -4.48 -37.03 -13.62
C GLY A 646 -4.73 -38.46 -14.15
N MET A 647 -5.18 -38.53 -15.39
CA MET A 647 -5.45 -39.78 -16.12
C MET A 647 -5.13 -39.61 -17.60
N ALA A 648 -4.69 -40.67 -18.28
CA ALA A 648 -4.42 -40.61 -19.71
C ALA A 648 -5.73 -40.56 -20.53
N TYR A 649 -5.60 -40.12 -21.78
CA TYR A 649 -6.66 -40.20 -22.80
C TYR A 649 -6.06 -40.70 -24.12
N GLY A 650 -6.94 -41.17 -25.02
CA GLY A 650 -6.56 -41.71 -26.32
C GLY A 650 -5.96 -43.12 -26.29
N PRO A 651 -5.79 -43.74 -27.46
CA PRO A 651 -5.23 -45.08 -27.59
C PRO A 651 -3.73 -45.10 -27.24
N VAL A 652 -3.26 -46.26 -26.75
CA VAL A 652 -1.84 -46.55 -26.51
C VAL A 652 -1.01 -46.17 -27.75
N ALA A 653 0.20 -45.63 -27.53
CA ALA A 653 1.05 -45.18 -28.64
C ALA A 653 1.55 -46.35 -29.52
N THR A 654 1.26 -46.28 -30.83
CA THR A 654 1.93 -47.09 -31.85
C THR A 654 2.67 -46.15 -32.81
N ALA A 655 3.83 -46.58 -33.32
CA ALA A 655 4.75 -45.68 -34.01
C ALA A 655 4.14 -45.11 -35.30
N GLY A 656 4.08 -43.78 -35.40
CA GLY A 656 3.58 -43.08 -36.60
C GLY A 656 2.06 -43.10 -36.82
N ASP A 657 1.25 -43.54 -35.85
CA ASP A 657 -0.22 -43.61 -36.00
C ASP A 657 -0.95 -42.25 -35.98
N GLY A 658 -0.29 -41.18 -35.52
CA GLY A 658 -0.79 -39.80 -35.47
C GLY A 658 -1.96 -39.52 -34.50
N ALA A 659 -2.45 -40.52 -33.76
CA ALA A 659 -3.69 -40.42 -32.98
C ALA A 659 -3.65 -39.36 -31.87
N ASP A 660 -4.83 -38.84 -31.47
CA ASP A 660 -4.92 -37.91 -30.34
C ASP A 660 -4.76 -38.62 -29.00
N ARG A 661 -3.72 -38.24 -28.25
CA ARG A 661 -3.32 -38.90 -27.01
C ARG A 661 -2.57 -37.96 -26.07
N GLY A 662 -2.62 -38.29 -24.79
CA GLY A 662 -1.86 -37.59 -23.77
C GLY A 662 -2.44 -37.78 -22.38
N VAL A 663 -2.31 -36.75 -21.54
CA VAL A 663 -2.76 -36.76 -20.15
C VAL A 663 -3.75 -35.63 -19.90
N MET A 664 -4.89 -35.96 -19.29
CA MET A 664 -5.73 -35.00 -18.61
C MET A 664 -5.10 -34.74 -17.24
N PHE A 665 -4.29 -33.69 -17.15
CA PHE A 665 -3.73 -33.26 -15.87
C PHE A 665 -4.88 -32.73 -15.01
N MET A 666 -4.98 -33.26 -13.79
CA MET A 666 -5.94 -32.85 -12.79
C MET A 666 -5.21 -32.74 -11.45
N ALA A 667 -5.38 -31.63 -10.73
CA ALA A 667 -4.79 -31.44 -9.41
C ALA A 667 -5.72 -30.68 -8.47
N TYR A 668 -5.69 -31.05 -7.18
CA TYR A 668 -6.38 -30.38 -6.10
C TYR A 668 -5.40 -29.62 -5.19
N ASN A 669 -5.79 -28.41 -4.76
CA ASN A 669 -5.01 -27.51 -3.91
C ASN A 669 -5.90 -26.43 -3.26
N ALA A 670 -5.46 -25.85 -2.15
CA ALA A 670 -6.20 -24.82 -1.41
C ALA A 670 -5.97 -23.38 -1.95
N SER A 671 -4.81 -23.13 -2.56
CA SER A 671 -4.42 -21.87 -3.19
C SER A 671 -3.90 -22.18 -4.59
N ILE A 672 -4.43 -21.56 -5.65
CA ILE A 672 -3.94 -21.82 -7.02
C ILE A 672 -2.67 -20.98 -7.25
N GLY A 673 -2.69 -19.71 -6.83
CA GLY A 673 -1.61 -18.74 -7.00
C GLY A 673 -0.36 -19.02 -6.17
N GLU A 674 -0.47 -19.64 -4.98
CA GLU A 674 0.70 -20.06 -4.20
C GLU A 674 1.19 -21.49 -4.55
N GLN A 675 0.33 -22.35 -5.12
CA GLN A 675 0.67 -23.77 -5.34
C GLN A 675 0.84 -24.14 -6.83
N PHE A 676 -0.24 -24.09 -7.62
CA PHE A 676 -0.19 -24.57 -9.01
C PHE A 676 0.58 -23.60 -9.92
N GLU A 677 0.30 -22.30 -9.86
CA GLU A 677 0.91 -21.34 -10.79
C GLU A 677 2.42 -21.23 -10.57
N VAL A 678 2.86 -21.31 -9.31
CA VAL A 678 4.29 -21.36 -8.94
C VAL A 678 4.98 -22.55 -9.60
N ILE A 679 4.42 -23.75 -9.47
CA ILE A 679 4.99 -24.99 -10.02
C ILE A 679 4.94 -25.00 -11.55
N GLN A 680 3.84 -24.56 -12.17
CA GLN A 680 3.72 -24.48 -13.63
C GLN A 680 4.67 -23.43 -14.21
N ARG A 681 4.82 -22.27 -13.56
CA ARG A 681 5.83 -21.27 -13.92
C ARG A 681 7.24 -21.84 -13.81
N TRP A 682 7.57 -22.54 -12.71
CA TRP A 682 8.88 -23.18 -12.55
C TRP A 682 9.20 -24.13 -13.71
N ILE A 683 8.26 -24.97 -14.11
CA ILE A 683 8.38 -25.85 -15.29
C ILE A 683 8.63 -25.01 -16.58
N SER A 684 7.82 -23.98 -16.81
CA SER A 684 7.86 -23.20 -18.06
C SER A 684 9.11 -22.30 -18.23
N GLY A 685 9.80 -21.94 -17.15
CA GLY A 685 10.98 -21.05 -17.18
C GLY A 685 11.32 -20.32 -15.86
N GLY A 686 10.57 -20.56 -14.79
CA GLY A 686 10.82 -19.94 -13.48
C GLY A 686 12.06 -20.51 -12.78
N ASN A 687 12.84 -19.65 -12.14
CA ASN A 687 14.03 -20.05 -11.39
C ASN A 687 13.68 -20.63 -10.01
N SER A 688 13.52 -21.96 -9.92
CA SER A 688 13.38 -22.70 -8.65
C SER A 688 14.67 -23.39 -8.18
N SER A 689 15.78 -23.22 -8.91
CA SER A 689 17.00 -24.04 -8.73
C SER A 689 18.31 -23.28 -8.93
N GLY A 690 18.30 -21.94 -8.86
CA GLY A 690 19.50 -21.09 -8.93
C GLY A 690 20.04 -20.80 -10.34
N VAL A 691 19.29 -21.08 -11.41
CA VAL A 691 19.77 -20.99 -12.82
C VAL A 691 19.01 -19.96 -13.66
N PHE A 692 19.61 -19.56 -14.78
CA PHE A 692 19.04 -18.63 -15.76
C PHE A 692 17.64 -19.06 -16.25
N SER A 693 16.72 -18.10 -16.35
CA SER A 693 15.31 -18.32 -16.67
C SER A 693 15.04 -18.94 -18.05
N GLY A 694 15.98 -18.82 -19.00
CA GLY A 694 15.89 -19.47 -20.32
C GLY A 694 16.09 -20.99 -20.32
N GLU A 695 16.69 -21.57 -19.27
CA GLU A 695 16.92 -23.01 -19.16
C GLU A 695 15.62 -23.74 -18.76
N ALA A 696 14.73 -23.95 -19.74
CA ALA A 696 13.38 -24.49 -19.57
C ALA A 696 13.35 -25.99 -19.19
N ASP A 697 12.20 -26.50 -18.75
CA ASP A 697 11.95 -27.94 -18.57
C ASP A 697 12.08 -28.67 -19.92
N PRO A 698 12.79 -29.82 -20.00
CA PRO A 698 13.11 -30.45 -21.27
C PRO A 698 11.93 -31.21 -21.91
N LEU A 699 10.82 -31.41 -21.18
CA LEU A 699 9.62 -32.08 -21.67
C LEU A 699 8.48 -31.08 -21.93
N LEU A 700 8.28 -30.11 -21.02
CA LEU A 700 7.16 -29.16 -21.04
C LEU A 700 7.56 -27.72 -21.41
N GLY A 701 8.85 -27.40 -21.51
CA GLY A 701 9.34 -26.05 -21.83
C GLY A 701 8.96 -25.58 -23.25
N VAL A 702 8.32 -24.41 -23.34
CA VAL A 702 7.66 -23.94 -24.58
C VAL A 702 8.67 -23.40 -25.61
N PRO A 703 8.78 -23.99 -26.81
CA PRO A 703 9.75 -23.56 -27.82
C PRO A 703 9.53 -22.14 -28.34
N GLN A 704 10.61 -21.49 -28.78
CA GLN A 704 10.59 -20.22 -29.50
C GLN A 704 11.27 -20.38 -30.87
N GLN A 705 10.65 -19.84 -31.92
CA GLN A 705 11.23 -19.90 -33.25
C GLN A 705 12.42 -18.94 -33.36
N GLY A 706 13.58 -19.46 -33.78
CA GLY A 706 14.85 -18.71 -33.82
C GLY A 706 15.68 -18.75 -32.54
N ASP A 707 15.23 -19.47 -31.51
CA ASP A 707 15.84 -19.51 -30.18
C ASP A 707 15.85 -20.98 -29.66
N PRO A 708 16.93 -21.74 -29.93
CA PRO A 708 16.94 -23.19 -29.85
C PRO A 708 17.12 -23.72 -28.42
N ARG A 709 16.15 -24.51 -27.93
CA ARG A 709 16.22 -25.08 -26.57
C ARG A 709 17.33 -26.12 -26.46
N THR A 710 18.08 -26.06 -25.36
CA THR A 710 19.12 -27.01 -24.98
C THR A 710 18.80 -27.65 -23.64
N PHE A 711 19.10 -28.94 -23.48
CA PHE A 711 19.09 -29.66 -22.22
C PHE A 711 20.53 -29.91 -21.74
N ARG A 712 20.85 -29.40 -20.56
CA ARG A 712 22.18 -29.44 -19.93
C ARG A 712 22.20 -30.47 -18.80
N PHE A 713 23.18 -31.39 -18.83
CA PHE A 713 23.37 -32.39 -17.77
C PHE A 713 24.83 -32.81 -17.64
N HIS A 714 25.20 -33.44 -16.52
CA HIS A 714 26.55 -33.97 -16.31
C HIS A 714 26.60 -35.46 -16.72
N ASP A 715 27.56 -35.89 -17.55
CA ASP A 715 27.72 -37.32 -17.86
C ASP A 715 28.34 -38.11 -16.69
N GLY A 716 29.11 -37.41 -15.84
CA GLY A 716 29.92 -37.93 -14.75
C GLY A 716 31.33 -37.30 -14.71
N LYS A 717 31.77 -36.71 -15.82
CA LYS A 717 33.08 -36.07 -16.04
C LYS A 717 32.96 -34.63 -16.55
N THR A 718 32.00 -34.34 -17.42
CA THR A 718 31.79 -33.02 -18.06
C THR A 718 30.31 -32.66 -18.20
N VAL A 719 30.06 -31.39 -18.54
CA VAL A 719 28.74 -30.86 -18.87
C VAL A 719 28.42 -31.15 -20.34
N MET A 720 27.46 -32.04 -20.57
CA MET A 720 26.87 -32.31 -21.88
C MET A 720 25.72 -31.33 -22.18
N ARG A 721 25.50 -31.07 -23.47
CA ARG A 721 24.46 -30.18 -23.99
C ARG A 721 23.75 -30.89 -25.15
N MET A 722 22.47 -31.18 -25.00
CA MET A 722 21.62 -31.86 -26.00
C MET A 722 20.63 -30.86 -26.59
N ALA A 723 20.61 -30.70 -27.92
CA ALA A 723 19.59 -29.89 -28.59
C ALA A 723 18.22 -30.58 -28.51
N LEU A 724 17.20 -29.85 -28.06
CA LEU A 724 15.81 -30.32 -28.01
C LEU A 724 15.03 -29.97 -29.29
N ASP A 725 15.50 -28.97 -30.03
CA ASP A 725 14.91 -28.51 -31.29
C ASP A 725 15.77 -28.92 -32.50
N ASP A 726 15.18 -28.83 -33.69
CA ASP A 726 15.87 -29.03 -34.96
C ASP A 726 16.04 -27.66 -35.65
N PRO A 727 17.26 -27.16 -35.88
CA PRO A 727 17.46 -25.84 -36.48
C PRO A 727 16.99 -25.76 -37.95
N ALA A 728 16.75 -26.90 -38.62
CA ALA A 728 16.25 -26.95 -40.00
C ALA A 728 14.72 -27.08 -40.08
N ARG A 729 13.99 -27.16 -38.96
CA ARG A 729 12.53 -27.31 -38.92
C ARG A 729 11.88 -26.35 -37.90
N PRO A 730 10.58 -26.03 -38.02
CA PRO A 730 9.86 -25.34 -36.96
C PRO A 730 9.90 -26.15 -35.66
N ALA A 731 10.31 -25.50 -34.55
CA ALA A 731 10.42 -26.11 -33.24
C ALA A 731 9.06 -26.66 -32.75
N ARG A 732 9.02 -27.93 -32.31
CA ARG A 732 7.81 -28.64 -31.86
C ARG A 732 7.86 -28.87 -30.34
N PRO A 733 6.77 -28.60 -29.59
CA PRO A 733 6.67 -29.03 -28.21
C PRO A 733 6.44 -30.54 -28.12
N PHE A 734 7.07 -31.22 -27.16
CA PHE A 734 6.75 -32.63 -26.87
C PHE A 734 5.40 -32.76 -26.15
N VAL A 735 5.04 -31.74 -25.36
CA VAL A 735 3.75 -31.62 -24.67
C VAL A 735 3.07 -30.33 -25.08
N GLN A 736 1.94 -30.42 -25.76
CA GLN A 736 1.13 -29.27 -26.18
C GLN A 736 -0.10 -29.12 -25.28
N LEU A 737 -0.39 -27.89 -24.86
CA LEU A 737 -1.64 -27.56 -24.17
C LEU A 737 -2.78 -27.40 -25.18
N GLU A 738 -3.82 -28.22 -25.05
CA GLU A 738 -5.00 -28.16 -25.92
C GLU A 738 -6.12 -27.28 -25.36
N TRP A 739 -6.28 -27.28 -24.04
CA TRP A 739 -7.11 -26.37 -23.25
C TRP A 739 -6.88 -26.61 -21.75
N GLY A 740 -7.29 -25.66 -20.92
CA GLY A 740 -7.35 -25.84 -19.47
C GLY A 740 -8.35 -24.93 -18.77
N ALA A 741 -8.63 -25.23 -17.51
CA ALA A 741 -9.59 -24.51 -16.68
C ALA A 741 -9.17 -24.48 -15.20
N TYR A 742 -9.58 -23.43 -14.51
CA TYR A 742 -9.66 -23.39 -13.05
C TYR A 742 -11.10 -23.55 -12.61
N LEU A 743 -11.30 -24.41 -11.64
CA LEU A 743 -12.60 -24.84 -11.15
C LEU A 743 -12.55 -24.87 -9.62
N PHE A 744 -13.67 -24.60 -8.96
CA PHE A 744 -13.81 -24.75 -7.51
C PHE A 744 -14.72 -25.94 -7.23
N ALA A 745 -14.22 -26.95 -6.51
CA ALA A 745 -14.98 -28.09 -6.04
C ALA A 745 -15.50 -27.80 -4.62
N PRO A 746 -16.79 -27.44 -4.45
CA PRO A 746 -17.34 -27.08 -3.15
C PRO A 746 -17.52 -28.30 -2.24
N SER A 747 -17.70 -28.03 -0.95
CA SER A 747 -18.29 -28.96 0.01
C SER A 747 -19.77 -29.23 -0.31
N LEU A 748 -20.33 -30.30 0.26
CA LEU A 748 -21.74 -30.65 0.01
C LEU A 748 -22.71 -29.66 0.69
N SER A 749 -22.29 -29.01 1.79
CA SER A 749 -23.01 -27.89 2.40
C SER A 749 -23.01 -26.63 1.51
N ALA A 750 -21.86 -26.21 0.99
CA ALA A 750 -21.74 -25.06 0.09
C ALA A 750 -22.59 -25.21 -1.18
N LEU A 751 -22.65 -26.42 -1.75
CA LEU A 751 -23.47 -26.75 -2.91
C LEU A 751 -24.97 -26.45 -2.70
N GLN A 752 -25.48 -26.59 -1.47
CA GLN A 752 -26.87 -26.25 -1.12
C GLN A 752 -27.07 -24.74 -1.03
N ALA A 753 -26.08 -24.00 -0.49
CA ALA A 753 -26.16 -22.56 -0.36
C ALA A 753 -26.14 -21.84 -1.72
N LEU A 754 -25.38 -22.33 -2.71
CA LEU A 754 -25.40 -21.80 -4.09
C LEU A 754 -26.81 -21.77 -4.70
N ARG A 755 -27.64 -22.78 -4.39
CA ARG A 755 -29.02 -22.90 -4.89
C ARG A 755 -29.91 -21.72 -4.49
N ALA A 756 -29.69 -21.13 -3.32
CA ALA A 756 -30.59 -20.12 -2.73
C ALA A 756 -30.36 -18.69 -3.27
N ILE A 757 -29.25 -18.43 -3.96
CA ILE A 757 -28.75 -17.06 -4.22
C ILE A 757 -29.31 -16.47 -5.54
N ALA A 758 -29.84 -17.31 -6.43
CA ALA A 758 -30.11 -17.02 -7.86
C ALA A 758 -31.27 -16.04 -8.19
N SER A 759 -31.56 -14.98 -7.41
CA SER A 759 -32.90 -14.33 -7.44
C SER A 759 -33.10 -12.83 -7.04
N ALA A 760 -32.21 -11.85 -7.35
CA ALA A 760 -32.42 -10.40 -6.98
C ALA A 760 -31.79 -9.26 -7.90
N PRO A 761 -32.23 -7.94 -7.85
CA PRO A 761 -31.75 -6.82 -8.76
C PRO A 761 -31.63 -5.30 -8.26
N LYS A 762 -30.74 -4.39 -8.78
CA LYS A 762 -30.81 -2.85 -8.68
C LYS A 762 -29.68 -1.95 -9.36
N ALA A 763 -29.76 -0.57 -9.39
CA ALA A 763 -28.63 0.39 -9.78
C ALA A 763 -28.79 1.96 -9.57
N ALA A 764 -27.72 2.75 -9.28
CA ALA A 764 -27.69 4.17 -8.75
C ALA A 764 -27.36 5.40 -9.72
N PRO A 765 -27.13 6.70 -9.29
CA PRO A 765 -27.06 7.91 -10.18
C PRO A 765 -25.89 8.95 -9.98
N ALA A 766 -25.76 9.97 -10.87
CA ALA A 766 -24.82 11.14 -10.82
C ALA A 766 -25.40 12.40 -11.60
N LEU A 767 -24.80 13.59 -11.85
CA LEU A 767 -23.44 14.13 -11.58
C LEU A 767 -23.32 15.65 -11.25
N VAL A 768 -23.86 16.62 -12.01
CA VAL A 768 -23.48 18.08 -11.84
C VAL A 768 -23.98 18.71 -10.53
N ILE A 769 -25.29 18.63 -10.29
CA ILE A 769 -25.95 17.94 -9.17
C ILE A 769 -25.11 17.50 -7.96
N GLU A 770 -23.82 17.14 -8.06
CA GLU A 770 -22.89 16.85 -6.95
C GLU A 770 -22.88 17.96 -5.89
N GLY A 771 -22.91 19.24 -6.26
CA GLY A 771 -22.91 20.34 -5.28
C GLY A 771 -24.14 20.30 -4.36
N GLU A 772 -25.32 20.12 -4.96
CA GLU A 772 -26.58 19.88 -4.24
C GLU A 772 -26.57 18.56 -3.49
N GLN A 773 -26.01 17.50 -4.09
CA GLN A 773 -25.92 16.19 -3.44
C GLN A 773 -24.95 16.20 -2.26
N ILE A 774 -23.92 17.03 -2.24
CA ILE A 774 -23.05 17.22 -1.07
C ILE A 774 -23.85 17.90 0.03
N ILE A 775 -24.55 19.02 -0.27
CA ILE A 775 -25.38 19.73 0.71
C ILE A 775 -26.52 18.82 1.22
N ALA A 776 -27.27 18.19 0.32
CA ALA A 776 -28.38 17.31 0.65
C ALA A 776 -27.94 15.98 1.29
N ALA A 777 -26.77 15.42 0.98
CA ALA A 777 -26.24 14.25 1.70
C ALA A 777 -25.80 14.64 3.11
N LEU A 778 -25.16 15.79 3.29
CA LEU A 778 -24.82 16.31 4.61
C LEU A 778 -26.08 16.61 5.45
N GLN A 779 -27.09 17.24 4.87
CA GLN A 779 -28.39 17.47 5.51
C GLN A 779 -29.17 16.15 5.78
N ASN A 780 -29.11 15.17 4.89
CA ASN A 780 -29.67 13.84 5.16
C ASN A 780 -28.89 13.08 6.26
N LEU A 781 -27.59 13.34 6.44
CA LEU A 781 -26.84 12.85 7.59
C LEU A 781 -27.24 13.58 8.88
N GLU A 782 -27.62 14.86 8.84
CA GLU A 782 -28.23 15.57 9.99
C GLU A 782 -29.58 14.95 10.40
N LEU A 783 -30.33 14.38 9.45
CA LEU A 783 -31.62 13.71 9.69
C LEU A 783 -31.49 12.23 10.10
N MET A 784 -30.43 11.53 9.69
CA MET A 784 -30.29 10.07 9.87
C MET A 784 -29.19 9.62 10.84
N ARG A 785 -28.25 10.49 11.23
CA ARG A 785 -27.22 10.18 12.25
C ARG A 785 -27.44 10.99 13.52
N SER A 786 -26.66 10.67 14.56
CA SER A 786 -26.50 11.61 15.68
C SER A 786 -25.97 12.96 15.18
N ARG A 787 -26.41 14.04 15.83
CA ARG A 787 -25.98 15.43 15.52
C ARG A 787 -24.46 15.58 15.40
N GLN A 788 -23.69 14.82 16.18
CA GLN A 788 -22.24 14.77 16.12
C GLN A 788 -21.71 14.22 14.77
N GLY A 789 -22.26 13.11 14.28
CA GLY A 789 -21.78 12.48 13.04
C GLY A 789 -22.01 13.34 11.79
N ALA A 790 -22.98 14.25 11.81
CA ALA A 790 -23.18 15.25 10.76
C ALA A 790 -22.27 16.47 10.96
N LEU A 791 -22.10 16.93 12.20
CA LEU A 791 -21.16 18.00 12.58
C LEU A 791 -19.72 17.66 12.13
N ASP A 792 -19.28 16.42 12.34
CA ASP A 792 -17.96 15.95 11.93
C ASP A 792 -17.78 15.94 10.40
N ALA A 793 -18.82 15.56 9.65
CA ALA A 793 -18.79 15.52 8.19
C ALA A 793 -18.72 16.92 7.55
N TRP A 794 -19.42 17.91 8.12
CA TRP A 794 -19.25 19.31 7.74
C TRP A 794 -17.86 19.84 8.11
N LYS A 795 -17.41 19.57 9.34
CA LYS A 795 -16.09 19.97 9.85
C LYS A 795 -14.97 19.47 8.92
N GLU A 796 -15.10 18.25 8.41
CA GLU A 796 -14.12 17.63 7.51
C GLU A 796 -13.94 18.45 6.23
N LEU A 797 -15.04 18.78 5.56
CA LEU A 797 -15.05 19.54 4.32
C LEU A 797 -14.65 21.01 4.49
N LEU A 798 -14.91 21.58 5.67
CA LEU A 798 -14.67 22.99 5.99
C LEU A 798 -13.28 23.27 6.61
N GLU A 799 -12.64 22.28 7.27
CA GLU A 799 -11.43 22.51 8.06
C GLU A 799 -10.24 21.58 7.75
N ASP A 800 -10.40 20.45 7.06
CA ASP A 800 -9.24 19.65 6.65
C ASP A 800 -8.37 20.40 5.63
N SER A 801 -7.06 20.39 5.85
CA SER A 801 -6.08 21.12 5.02
C SER A 801 -5.98 20.65 3.56
N SER A 802 -6.44 19.45 3.24
CA SER A 802 -6.52 18.94 1.88
C SER A 802 -7.94 19.08 1.30
N ALA A 803 -8.99 18.81 2.09
CA ALA A 803 -10.39 18.97 1.66
C ALA A 803 -10.70 20.43 1.29
N ARG A 804 -10.21 21.41 2.07
CA ARG A 804 -10.30 22.85 1.74
C ARG A 804 -9.66 23.23 0.40
N ARG A 805 -8.62 22.51 -0.05
CA ARG A 805 -7.98 22.71 -1.37
C ARG A 805 -8.76 22.00 -2.50
N SER A 806 -9.67 21.08 -2.19
CA SER A 806 -10.33 20.19 -3.15
C SER A 806 -11.46 20.83 -3.97
N ARG A 807 -11.78 20.20 -5.10
CA ARG A 807 -12.96 20.53 -5.92
C ARG A 807 -14.30 20.40 -5.16
N ARG A 808 -14.38 19.55 -4.12
CA ARG A 808 -15.62 19.40 -3.31
C ARG A 808 -15.88 20.62 -2.43
N ALA A 809 -14.85 21.19 -1.80
CA ALA A 809 -15.00 22.43 -1.04
C ALA A 809 -15.35 23.60 -1.97
N GLN A 810 -14.73 23.65 -3.15
CA GLN A 810 -15.07 24.63 -4.20
C GLN A 810 -16.53 24.48 -4.67
N ALA A 811 -17.01 23.25 -4.89
CA ALA A 811 -18.39 22.95 -5.28
C ALA A 811 -19.40 23.33 -4.18
N LEU A 812 -19.10 23.07 -2.90
CA LEU A 812 -19.90 23.52 -1.77
C LEU A 812 -20.01 25.06 -1.75
N TRP A 813 -18.87 25.76 -1.69
CA TRP A 813 -18.90 27.23 -1.61
C TRP A 813 -19.52 27.87 -2.86
N ALA A 814 -19.38 27.25 -4.04
CA ALA A 814 -20.08 27.65 -5.25
C ALA A 814 -21.61 27.47 -5.13
N ALA A 815 -22.10 26.31 -4.65
CA ALA A 815 -23.52 26.07 -4.44
C ALA A 815 -24.13 27.03 -3.39
N VAL A 816 -23.45 27.24 -2.25
CA VAL A 816 -23.89 28.19 -1.20
C VAL A 816 -24.06 29.61 -1.77
N ARG A 817 -23.08 30.11 -2.53
CA ARG A 817 -23.18 31.44 -3.15
C ARG A 817 -24.21 31.50 -4.29
N ALA A 818 -24.30 30.47 -5.13
CA ALA A 818 -25.13 30.50 -6.34
C ALA A 818 -26.61 30.16 -6.11
N ARG A 819 -26.95 29.43 -5.04
CA ARG A 819 -28.31 28.89 -4.82
C ARG A 819 -28.85 29.04 -3.39
N HIS A 820 -28.01 29.36 -2.41
CA HIS A 820 -28.42 29.63 -1.02
C HIS A 820 -28.14 31.08 -0.61
N GLY A 821 -28.15 32.04 -1.55
CA GLY A 821 -27.99 33.47 -1.24
C GLY A 821 -26.67 33.87 -0.56
N GLY A 822 -25.67 33.00 -0.56
CA GLY A 822 -24.41 33.21 0.17
C GLY A 822 -24.47 32.87 1.67
N VAL A 823 -25.57 32.35 2.20
CA VAL A 823 -25.72 31.96 3.62
C VAL A 823 -26.45 30.62 3.75
N LEU A 824 -25.83 29.62 4.39
CA LEU A 824 -26.41 28.28 4.56
C LEU A 824 -26.46 27.86 6.03
N ARG A 825 -27.64 27.47 6.52
CA ARG A 825 -27.82 26.82 7.82
C ARG A 825 -27.40 25.35 7.74
N THR A 826 -26.54 24.91 8.67
CA THR A 826 -26.00 23.54 8.77
C THR A 826 -25.86 23.13 10.23
N ALA A 827 -25.63 21.84 10.51
CA ALA A 827 -25.26 21.37 11.84
C ALA A 827 -23.92 21.96 12.36
N TYR A 828 -23.04 22.43 11.46
CA TYR A 828 -21.79 23.13 11.81
C TYR A 828 -22.02 24.59 12.28
N GLY A 829 -23.22 25.13 12.04
CA GLY A 829 -23.57 26.53 12.26
C GLY A 829 -24.14 27.16 10.99
N VAL A 830 -24.35 28.48 11.04
CA VAL A 830 -24.80 29.26 9.88
C VAL A 830 -23.57 29.71 9.11
N LEU A 831 -23.27 29.04 7.99
CA LEU A 831 -22.14 29.34 7.12
C LEU A 831 -22.40 30.62 6.34
N VAL A 832 -21.51 31.60 6.45
CA VAL A 832 -21.57 32.87 5.70
C VAL A 832 -20.47 32.88 4.65
N ALA A 833 -20.86 32.80 3.38
CA ALA A 833 -19.96 32.61 2.24
C ALA A 833 -19.80 33.86 1.37
N ASP A 834 -20.80 34.74 1.30
CA ASP A 834 -20.68 36.01 0.57
C ASP A 834 -19.88 37.06 1.36
N ARG A 835 -18.99 37.78 0.67
CA ARG A 835 -18.13 38.81 1.25
C ARG A 835 -18.91 39.92 1.97
N ASN A 836 -20.07 40.34 1.45
CA ASN A 836 -20.82 41.45 2.04
C ASN A 836 -21.45 41.02 3.36
N HIS A 837 -22.01 39.82 3.44
CA HIS A 837 -22.51 39.25 4.70
C HIS A 837 -21.38 38.91 5.68
N VAL A 838 -20.19 38.47 5.21
CA VAL A 838 -19.00 38.34 6.07
C VAL A 838 -18.63 39.68 6.71
N MET A 839 -18.63 40.77 5.92
CA MET A 839 -18.33 42.11 6.45
C MET A 839 -19.45 42.67 7.33
N GLU A 840 -20.72 42.37 7.06
CA GLU A 840 -21.87 42.71 7.91
C GLU A 840 -21.70 42.12 9.33
N VAL A 841 -21.33 40.84 9.42
CA VAL A 841 -21.12 40.13 10.69
C VAL A 841 -19.91 40.65 11.45
N PHE A 842 -18.83 41.03 10.76
CA PHE A 842 -17.68 41.67 11.42
C PHE A 842 -18.03 43.07 11.93
N GLN A 843 -18.66 43.90 11.10
CA GLN A 843 -19.00 45.30 11.40
C GLN A 843 -19.99 45.41 12.55
N ASN A 844 -20.97 44.50 12.65
CA ASN A 844 -21.94 44.40 13.75
C ASN A 844 -22.65 45.73 14.11
N ALA A 845 -22.86 46.62 13.13
CA ALA A 845 -23.35 47.99 13.35
C ALA A 845 -24.75 48.12 14.00
N GLN A 846 -25.45 46.99 14.20
CA GLN A 846 -26.77 46.91 14.83
C GLN A 846 -26.76 46.07 16.12
N GLY A 847 -25.59 45.71 16.68
CA GLY A 847 -25.49 44.92 17.92
C GLY A 847 -26.13 43.53 17.84
N ARG A 848 -26.18 42.94 16.64
CA ARG A 848 -26.87 41.67 16.35
C ARG A 848 -26.07 40.42 16.72
N TYR A 849 -24.75 40.56 16.88
CA TYR A 849 -23.81 39.47 17.13
C TYR A 849 -23.00 39.72 18.42
N THR A 850 -22.53 38.65 19.05
CA THR A 850 -21.75 38.69 20.31
C THR A 850 -20.50 37.80 20.26
N VAL A 851 -19.44 38.22 20.96
CA VAL A 851 -18.20 37.46 21.21
C VAL A 851 -18.19 36.66 22.52
N SER A 852 -19.29 36.61 23.26
CA SER A 852 -19.46 35.82 24.50
C SER A 852 -18.93 34.37 24.43
N GLY A 853 -19.05 33.71 23.27
CA GLY A 853 -18.50 32.36 23.06
C GLY A 853 -16.96 32.28 23.07
N TYR A 854 -16.24 33.38 22.82
CA TYR A 854 -14.80 33.47 23.06
C TYR A 854 -14.50 33.62 24.55
N HIS A 855 -15.28 34.44 25.28
CA HIS A 855 -15.12 34.63 26.72
C HIS A 855 -15.23 33.31 27.48
N GLU A 856 -16.27 32.50 27.22
CA GLU A 856 -16.42 31.18 27.84
C GLU A 856 -15.19 30.29 27.66
N ARG A 857 -14.65 30.20 26.43
CA ARG A 857 -13.45 29.40 26.14
C ARG A 857 -12.17 30.01 26.74
N MET A 858 -12.11 31.33 26.90
CA MET A 858 -11.03 32.00 27.62
C MET A 858 -11.05 31.64 29.10
N LEU A 859 -12.21 31.67 29.77
CA LEU A 859 -12.36 31.33 31.20
C LEU A 859 -11.83 29.93 31.54
N GLU A 860 -12.12 28.94 30.69
CA GLU A 860 -11.65 27.56 30.87
C GLU A 860 -10.15 27.37 30.61
N SER A 861 -9.51 28.32 29.93
CA SER A 861 -8.12 28.28 29.46
C SER A 861 -7.21 29.14 30.35
N PHE A 862 -7.03 30.43 30.04
CA PHE A 862 -6.17 31.36 30.79
C PHE A 862 -6.95 32.45 31.55
N GLY A 863 -8.26 32.59 31.33
CA GLY A 863 -9.14 33.58 31.95
C GLY A 863 -9.59 34.71 31.00
N GLU A 864 -10.65 35.43 31.38
CA GLU A 864 -11.25 36.53 30.62
C GLU A 864 -10.23 37.63 30.23
N ILE A 865 -10.39 38.20 29.03
CA ILE A 865 -9.84 39.50 28.63
C ILE A 865 -10.80 40.19 27.63
N TYR A 866 -10.57 41.48 27.37
CA TYR A 866 -11.30 42.29 26.38
C TYR A 866 -11.53 41.65 25.00
N LEU A 867 -10.69 40.71 24.53
CA LEU A 867 -10.93 40.02 23.26
C LEU A 867 -12.21 39.14 23.27
N GLY A 868 -12.72 38.77 24.45
CA GLY A 868 -14.00 38.07 24.64
C GLY A 868 -15.18 38.97 25.05
N LEU A 869 -14.95 40.27 25.29
CA LEU A 869 -15.99 41.22 25.71
C LEU A 869 -16.64 41.91 24.50
N ASP A 870 -17.96 42.07 24.52
CA ASP A 870 -18.68 42.85 23.51
C ASP A 870 -18.41 44.37 23.66
N ALA A 871 -18.72 45.15 22.63
CA ALA A 871 -18.47 46.58 22.59
C ALA A 871 -19.21 47.35 23.72
N GLY A 872 -18.47 48.16 24.47
CA GLY A 872 -18.96 48.93 25.62
C GLY A 872 -17.86 49.15 26.67
N ALA A 873 -18.19 49.88 27.74
CA ALA A 873 -17.21 50.35 28.73
C ALA A 873 -16.23 49.27 29.25
N PRO A 874 -16.64 48.02 29.60
CA PRO A 874 -15.69 46.99 30.03
C PRO A 874 -14.66 46.58 28.96
N TYR A 875 -15.04 46.58 27.69
CA TYR A 875 -14.10 46.38 26.58
C TYR A 875 -13.19 47.61 26.43
N ASP A 876 -13.76 48.81 26.46
CA ASP A 876 -13.03 50.04 26.19
C ASP A 876 -11.98 50.32 27.29
N GLU A 877 -12.34 50.14 28.56
CA GLU A 877 -11.44 50.27 29.72
C GLU A 877 -10.25 49.30 29.66
N GLN A 878 -10.52 48.01 29.45
CA GLN A 878 -9.45 46.99 29.38
C GLN A 878 -8.59 47.12 28.11
N SER A 879 -9.19 47.50 26.97
CA SER A 879 -8.51 47.46 25.67
C SER A 879 -7.79 48.76 25.28
N ALA A 880 -8.19 49.92 25.82
CA ALA A 880 -7.73 51.23 25.34
C ALA A 880 -6.20 51.45 25.41
N LEU A 881 -5.51 50.85 26.39
CA LEU A 881 -4.05 50.89 26.45
C LEU A 881 -3.42 49.76 25.61
N ALA A 882 -3.88 48.52 25.77
CA ALA A 882 -3.36 47.36 25.03
C ALA A 882 -3.41 47.57 23.50
N ASN A 883 -4.58 47.96 22.97
CA ASN A 883 -4.75 48.27 21.55
C ASN A 883 -3.83 49.43 21.10
N ARG A 884 -3.68 50.48 21.92
CA ARG A 884 -2.82 51.64 21.62
C ARG A 884 -1.34 51.28 21.56
N LEU A 885 -0.87 50.42 22.46
CA LEU A 885 0.51 49.93 22.47
C LEU A 885 0.78 49.07 21.23
N ILE A 886 -0.11 48.12 20.91
CA ILE A 886 0.00 47.26 19.72
C ILE A 886 -0.03 48.09 18.43
N LEU A 887 -0.94 49.07 18.33
CA LEU A 887 -1.03 49.98 17.17
C LEU A 887 0.16 50.94 17.05
N SER A 888 0.93 51.15 18.12
CA SER A 888 2.16 51.97 18.10
C SER A 888 3.38 51.24 17.53
N ILE A 889 3.31 49.91 17.38
CA ILE A 889 4.37 49.12 16.74
C ILE A 889 4.17 49.22 15.23
N THR A 890 5.10 49.91 14.56
CA THR A 890 5.03 50.07 13.10
C THR A 890 5.39 48.78 12.36
N ASP A 891 4.92 48.67 11.13
CA ASP A 891 5.34 47.63 10.18
C ASP A 891 6.85 47.66 9.91
N ALA A 892 7.44 48.86 9.81
CA ALA A 892 8.89 49.05 9.68
C ALA A 892 9.69 48.62 10.94
N GLU A 893 9.23 48.98 12.14
CA GLU A 893 9.81 48.58 13.43
C GLU A 893 9.78 47.06 13.62
N ALA A 894 8.63 46.44 13.34
CA ALA A 894 8.45 45.00 13.41
C ALA A 894 9.25 44.24 12.33
N PHE A 895 9.38 44.81 11.12
CA PHE A 895 10.23 44.28 10.05
C PHE A 895 11.70 44.24 10.45
N ALA A 896 12.25 45.36 10.96
CA ALA A 896 13.65 45.45 11.35
C ALA A 896 13.98 44.42 12.45
N LEU A 897 13.19 44.39 13.51
CA LEU A 897 13.35 43.45 14.63
C LEU A 897 13.31 41.98 14.16
N ALA A 898 12.33 41.62 13.32
CA ALA A 898 12.20 40.25 12.81
C ALA A 898 13.34 39.84 11.89
N ARG A 899 13.77 40.75 11.00
CA ARG A 899 14.89 40.54 10.07
C ARG A 899 16.21 40.34 10.81
N ASP A 900 16.51 41.18 11.80
CA ASP A 900 17.75 41.10 12.57
C ASP A 900 17.81 39.82 13.43
N LEU A 901 16.69 39.43 14.04
CA LEU A 901 16.59 38.18 14.82
C LEU A 901 16.72 36.94 13.91
N ALA A 902 16.07 36.93 12.75
CA ALA A 902 16.19 35.83 11.79
C ALA A 902 17.60 35.72 11.22
N ASN A 903 18.23 36.84 10.86
CA ASN A 903 19.64 36.88 10.43
C ASN A 903 20.59 36.36 11.52
N LYS A 904 20.40 36.77 12.78
CA LYS A 904 21.19 36.29 13.92
C LYS A 904 21.10 34.77 14.10
N GLU A 905 19.90 34.21 13.98
CA GLU A 905 19.68 32.76 14.12
C GLU A 905 20.24 31.98 12.93
N LEU A 906 20.05 32.47 11.71
CA LEU A 906 20.70 31.93 10.49
C LEU A 906 22.23 31.87 10.65
N GLN A 907 22.87 32.94 11.11
CA GLN A 907 24.33 32.95 11.32
C GLN A 907 24.78 31.99 12.44
N ARG A 908 23.97 31.80 13.50
CA ARG A 908 24.21 30.78 14.54
C ARG A 908 24.21 29.36 13.95
N MET A 909 23.24 29.06 13.08
CA MET A 909 23.13 27.77 12.40
C MET A 909 24.25 27.56 11.38
N ILE A 910 24.63 28.60 10.61
CA ILE A 910 25.76 28.58 9.68
C ILE A 910 27.09 28.34 10.41
N GLY A 911 27.33 29.01 11.55
CA GLY A 911 28.51 28.77 12.38
C GLY A 911 28.58 27.33 12.90
N THR A 912 27.43 26.76 13.27
CA THR A 912 27.32 25.35 13.67
C THR A 912 27.68 24.41 12.49
N ALA A 913 27.15 24.66 11.29
CA ALA A 913 27.45 23.87 10.10
C ALA A 913 28.94 23.97 9.68
N LYS A 914 29.56 25.14 9.82
CA LYS A 914 30.99 25.37 9.59
C LYS A 914 31.85 24.55 10.56
N ALA A 915 31.53 24.55 11.85
CA ALA A 915 32.25 23.75 12.85
C ALA A 915 32.13 22.23 12.59
N ILE A 916 30.92 21.77 12.21
CA ILE A 916 30.66 20.38 11.82
C ILE A 916 31.51 19.97 10.59
N ALA A 917 31.57 20.84 9.56
CA ALA A 917 32.36 20.57 8.36
C ALA A 917 33.88 20.56 8.61
N ALA A 918 34.38 21.49 9.43
CA ALA A 918 35.79 21.55 9.82
C ALA A 918 36.22 20.33 10.63
N GLY A 919 35.41 19.89 11.59
CA GLY A 919 35.64 18.66 12.36
C GLY A 919 35.63 17.37 11.53
N ALA A 920 35.04 17.42 10.32
CA ALA A 920 35.03 16.33 9.35
C ALA A 920 36.06 16.51 8.21
N GLY A 921 36.99 17.47 8.32
CA GLY A 921 38.05 17.70 7.34
C GLY A 921 37.57 18.14 5.95
N ARG A 922 36.42 18.83 5.86
CA ARG A 922 35.79 19.23 4.59
C ARG A 922 36.15 20.66 4.22
N ASN A 923 36.34 20.93 2.92
CA ASN A 923 36.59 22.29 2.41
C ASN A 923 35.30 23.13 2.21
N ALA A 924 34.13 22.54 2.48
CA ALA A 924 32.82 23.17 2.31
C ALA A 924 31.83 22.69 3.37
N TRP A 925 30.88 23.56 3.72
CA TRP A 925 29.81 23.31 4.68
C TRP A 925 28.43 23.32 4.01
N GLU A 926 27.51 22.52 4.57
CA GLU A 926 26.10 22.46 4.19
C GLU A 926 25.23 22.62 5.44
N LEU A 927 24.22 23.48 5.34
CA LEU A 927 23.16 23.62 6.33
C LEU A 927 21.83 23.30 5.66
N ASN A 928 21.26 22.14 5.98
CA ASN A 928 19.84 21.84 5.74
C ASN A 928 19.06 22.23 7.02
N PHE A 929 17.96 22.97 6.89
CA PHE A 929 17.16 23.47 8.02
C PHE A 929 15.66 23.55 7.71
N ASP A 930 14.82 23.45 8.75
CA ASP A 930 13.38 23.72 8.67
C ASP A 930 13.02 25.18 8.95
N LEU A 931 11.90 25.64 8.40
CA LEU A 931 11.33 26.93 8.78
C LEU A 931 11.08 27.05 10.30
N LYS A 932 10.62 26.01 11.01
CA LYS A 932 10.42 26.05 12.48
C LYS A 932 11.71 26.26 13.27
N GLU A 933 12.86 25.77 12.77
CA GLU A 933 14.16 25.98 13.41
C GLU A 933 14.57 27.46 13.43
N ILE A 934 13.93 28.31 12.61
CA ILE A 934 14.12 29.76 12.60
C ILE A 934 12.89 30.47 13.18
N SER A 935 11.66 30.11 12.79
CA SER A 935 10.46 30.82 13.24
C SER A 935 10.24 30.73 14.74
N ASP A 936 10.50 29.59 15.37
CA ASP A 936 10.21 29.42 16.79
C ASP A 936 11.18 30.26 17.66
N PRO A 937 12.52 30.22 17.44
CA PRO A 937 13.45 31.15 18.11
C PRO A 937 13.18 32.63 17.78
N VAL A 938 12.86 32.97 16.53
CA VAL A 938 12.61 34.37 16.13
C VAL A 938 11.33 34.91 16.79
N LEU A 939 10.23 34.17 16.73
CA LEU A 939 8.97 34.57 17.37
C LEU A 939 9.12 34.65 18.90
N ALA A 940 9.87 33.74 19.52
CA ALA A 940 10.21 33.84 20.94
C ALA A 940 10.96 35.15 21.26
N ASN A 941 12.02 35.49 20.51
CA ASN A 941 12.80 36.70 20.76
C ASN A 941 12.05 38.00 20.42
N ILE A 942 11.13 38.00 19.43
CA ILE A 942 10.21 39.12 19.18
C ILE A 942 9.30 39.33 20.39
N ASN A 943 8.73 38.26 20.95
CA ASN A 943 7.91 38.36 22.15
C ASN A 943 8.74 38.83 23.35
N LYS A 944 10.01 38.42 23.47
CA LYS A 944 10.91 38.90 24.53
C LYS A 944 11.12 40.42 24.44
N ALA A 945 11.23 40.98 23.22
CA ALA A 945 11.37 42.42 22.98
C ALA A 945 10.06 43.21 23.16
N TRP A 946 8.89 42.57 23.11
CA TRP A 946 7.58 43.24 23.26
C TRP A 946 6.92 43.01 24.63
N PHE A 947 7.19 41.88 25.29
CA PHE A 947 6.47 41.40 26.47
C PHE A 947 7.40 40.92 27.61
N ASP A 948 8.73 41.03 27.47
CA ASP A 948 9.75 40.52 28.41
C ASP A 948 9.69 38.97 28.64
N LEU A 949 8.93 38.25 27.80
CA LEU A 949 8.70 36.80 27.83
C LEU A 949 9.00 36.15 26.45
N PRO A 950 9.65 34.97 26.36
CA PRO A 950 10.06 34.08 27.45
C PRO A 950 11.21 34.66 28.28
N ASP A 951 11.20 34.38 29.58
CA ASP A 951 12.24 34.80 30.52
C ASP A 951 13.36 33.75 30.70
N GLU A 952 13.15 32.53 30.18
CA GLU A 952 13.97 31.33 30.36
C GLU A 952 14.00 30.79 31.80
N LYS A 953 13.02 31.17 32.64
CA LYS A 953 12.83 30.67 34.01
C LYS A 953 11.43 30.09 34.18
N HIS A 954 10.39 30.91 33.98
CA HIS A 954 8.98 30.52 34.10
C HIS A 954 8.39 30.15 32.74
N VAL A 955 8.79 30.84 31.68
CA VAL A 955 8.43 30.51 30.28
C VAL A 955 9.72 30.36 29.48
N LEU A 956 9.88 29.21 28.82
CA LEU A 956 11.08 28.87 28.05
C LEU A 956 10.90 29.21 26.56
N THR A 957 12.00 29.42 25.83
CA THR A 957 11.96 29.36 24.36
C THR A 957 11.66 27.92 23.89
N GLY A 958 10.79 27.78 22.87
CA GLY A 958 10.57 26.54 22.14
C GLY A 958 9.21 26.43 21.44
N GLY A 959 9.20 25.60 20.39
CA GLY A 959 7.99 25.21 19.67
C GLY A 959 7.07 24.27 20.45
N TRP A 960 6.09 23.70 19.73
CA TRP A 960 5.15 22.71 20.25
C TRP A 960 5.84 21.44 20.78
N ASN A 961 5.37 20.92 21.91
CA ASN A 961 5.74 19.62 22.45
C ASN A 961 4.58 19.00 23.24
N TRP A 962 4.65 17.70 23.51
CA TRP A 962 3.60 16.90 24.16
C TRP A 962 3.86 16.66 25.67
N GLU A 963 4.86 17.33 26.27
CA GLU A 963 5.35 17.09 27.64
C GLU A 963 5.45 18.42 28.41
N ASP A 964 4.69 18.58 29.49
CA ASP A 964 4.40 19.90 30.06
C ASP A 964 4.98 20.14 31.46
N THR A 965 6.12 20.85 31.50
CA THR A 965 6.44 22.00 32.39
C THR A 965 7.95 22.32 32.30
N PRO A 966 8.37 23.61 32.32
CA PRO A 966 7.58 24.83 32.21
C PRO A 966 7.01 25.03 30.77
N PRO A 967 6.03 25.94 30.59
CA PRO A 967 5.47 26.25 29.28
C PRO A 967 6.48 26.92 28.34
N ARG A 968 6.23 26.82 27.03
CA ARG A 968 7.12 27.31 25.96
C ARG A 968 6.51 28.41 25.11
N CYS A 969 7.34 29.34 24.65
CA CYS A 969 7.02 30.34 23.64
C CYS A 969 7.78 30.03 22.34
N PRO A 970 7.12 29.87 21.17
CA PRO A 970 5.69 30.07 20.93
C PRO A 970 4.77 28.87 21.24
N GLY A 971 5.31 27.69 21.58
CA GLY A 971 4.57 26.42 21.66
C GLY A 971 3.20 26.49 22.36
N HIS A 972 3.19 26.84 23.64
CA HIS A 972 2.00 26.80 24.51
C HIS A 972 0.94 27.85 24.18
N PHE A 973 1.29 28.88 23.41
CA PHE A 973 0.35 29.90 22.95
C PHE A 973 -0.47 29.44 21.73
N THR A 974 -0.08 28.33 21.09
CA THR A 974 -0.73 27.79 19.88
C THR A 974 -2.07 27.13 20.18
N ALA A 975 -2.12 26.19 21.14
CA ALA A 975 -3.33 25.43 21.42
C ALA A 975 -4.50 26.29 21.95
N PRO A 976 -4.31 27.26 22.89
CA PRO A 976 -5.38 28.15 23.32
C PRO A 976 -5.98 28.99 22.18
N SER A 977 -5.14 29.45 21.25
CA SER A 977 -5.57 30.21 20.07
C SER A 977 -6.44 29.39 19.13
N ARG A 978 -6.09 28.12 18.90
CA ARG A 978 -6.95 27.18 18.18
C ARG A 978 -8.26 26.94 18.91
N TYR A 979 -8.23 26.69 20.22
CA TYR A 979 -9.43 26.43 21.01
C TYR A 979 -10.44 27.58 20.96
N ILE A 980 -9.98 28.82 21.17
CA ILE A 980 -10.83 30.00 21.23
C ILE A 980 -11.38 30.35 19.84
N PHE A 981 -10.52 30.52 18.83
CA PHE A 981 -10.92 31.14 17.57
C PHE A 981 -11.45 30.18 16.49
N GLN A 982 -11.21 28.87 16.61
CA GLN A 982 -11.80 27.87 15.72
C GLN A 982 -13.33 27.78 15.97
N PRO A 983 -14.21 27.75 14.95
CA PRO A 983 -15.66 27.68 15.15
C PRO A 983 -16.08 26.49 16.04
N ASN A 984 -15.63 25.29 15.66
CA ASN A 984 -15.88 24.04 16.39
C ASN A 984 -14.55 23.30 16.66
N PRO A 985 -13.85 23.57 17.77
CA PRO A 985 -12.56 22.95 18.07
C PRO A 985 -12.72 21.45 18.34
N GLY A 986 -11.76 20.65 17.86
CA GLY A 986 -11.77 19.20 18.11
C GLY A 986 -11.43 18.85 19.57
N PRO A 987 -11.61 17.59 20.01
CA PRO A 987 -11.29 17.17 21.38
C PRO A 987 -9.84 17.46 21.78
N ALA A 988 -8.88 17.21 20.89
CA ALA A 988 -7.46 17.51 21.14
C ALA A 988 -7.21 19.02 21.27
N ALA A 989 -7.73 19.84 20.35
CA ALA A 989 -7.62 21.30 20.41
C ALA A 989 -8.27 21.88 21.68
N THR A 990 -9.38 21.29 22.13
CA THR A 990 -10.07 21.64 23.38
C THR A 990 -9.23 21.28 24.59
N ARG A 991 -8.78 20.02 24.71
CA ARG A 991 -7.93 19.52 25.79
C ARG A 991 -6.68 20.40 25.94
N TYR A 992 -5.88 20.51 24.88
CA TYR A 992 -4.64 21.28 24.92
C TYR A 992 -4.86 22.79 25.04
N GLY A 993 -5.95 23.34 24.48
CA GLY A 993 -6.28 24.75 24.66
C GLY A 993 -6.64 25.12 26.09
N GLN A 994 -7.29 24.21 26.82
CA GLN A 994 -7.51 24.36 28.26
C GLN A 994 -6.22 24.11 29.07
N GLU A 995 -5.55 22.98 28.85
CA GLU A 995 -4.34 22.57 29.59
C GLU A 995 -3.19 23.58 29.46
N HIS A 996 -2.80 23.96 28.24
CA HIS A 996 -1.68 24.87 28.03
C HIS A 996 -2.02 26.28 28.58
N GLY A 997 -3.28 26.72 28.53
CA GLY A 997 -3.72 27.96 29.19
C GLY A 997 -3.56 27.90 30.72
N ARG A 998 -3.95 26.78 31.33
CA ARG A 998 -3.84 26.52 32.78
C ARG A 998 -2.40 26.33 33.25
N VAL A 999 -1.47 25.91 32.39
CA VAL A 999 -0.03 25.83 32.67
C VAL A 999 0.66 27.19 32.45
N THR A 1000 0.26 27.96 31.42
CA THR A 1000 0.81 29.29 31.13
C THR A 1000 0.40 30.34 32.17
N ARG A 1001 -0.85 30.35 32.67
CA ARG A 1001 -1.32 31.37 33.63
C ARG A 1001 -0.48 31.42 34.92
N PRO A 1002 -0.21 30.30 35.64
CA PRO A 1002 0.66 30.32 36.83
C PRO A 1002 2.10 30.74 36.53
N ALA A 1003 2.66 30.33 35.39
CA ALA A 1003 4.02 30.71 34.99
C ALA A 1003 4.15 32.23 34.75
N VAL A 1004 3.19 32.84 34.05
CA VAL A 1004 3.16 34.29 33.82
C VAL A 1004 2.85 35.06 35.10
N ALA A 1005 2.02 34.51 35.99
CA ALA A 1005 1.80 35.09 37.33
C ALA A 1005 3.07 35.05 38.20
N ALA A 1006 3.84 33.96 38.16
CA ALA A 1006 5.12 33.85 38.87
C ALA A 1006 6.19 34.81 38.31
N PHE A 1007 6.21 35.00 36.98
CA PHE A 1007 7.00 36.06 36.33
C PHE A 1007 6.58 37.46 36.81
N ILE A 1008 5.29 37.79 36.83
CA ILE A 1008 4.80 39.09 37.34
C ILE A 1008 5.19 39.29 38.81
N ALA A 1009 5.03 38.27 39.65
CA ALA A 1009 5.41 38.33 41.05
C ALA A 1009 6.91 38.57 41.23
N ASP A 1010 7.78 37.89 40.47
CA ASP A 1010 9.21 38.21 40.43
C ASP A 1010 9.43 39.69 40.05
N ARG A 1011 8.76 40.20 39.00
CA ARG A 1011 8.99 41.57 38.51
C ARG A 1011 8.54 42.65 39.49
N ARG A 1012 7.38 42.47 40.15
CA ARG A 1012 6.91 43.40 41.21
C ARG A 1012 7.87 43.39 42.41
N ASN A 1013 8.43 42.24 42.77
CA ASN A 1013 9.44 42.11 43.82
C ASN A 1013 10.87 42.53 43.39
N GLY A 1014 11.07 43.08 42.19
CA GLY A 1014 12.38 43.53 41.71
C GLY A 1014 13.35 42.41 41.32
N ILE A 1015 12.85 41.20 41.06
CA ILE A 1015 13.64 40.01 40.73
C ILE A 1015 13.90 39.92 39.22
N GLY A 1016 15.17 39.71 38.87
CA GLY A 1016 15.66 39.60 37.48
C GLY A 1016 15.93 40.97 36.81
N PRO A 1017 16.18 41.01 35.48
CA PRO A 1017 16.46 42.24 34.77
C PRO A 1017 15.27 43.21 34.75
N PRO A 1018 15.50 44.53 34.64
CA PRO A 1018 14.42 45.52 34.48
C PRO A 1018 13.51 45.22 33.28
N LEU A 1019 12.23 45.56 33.40
CA LEU A 1019 11.26 45.49 32.30
C LEU A 1019 11.65 46.44 31.17
N ALA A 1020 11.79 45.93 29.95
CA ALA A 1020 12.17 46.69 28.76
C ALA A 1020 11.22 46.47 27.58
N GLY A 1021 10.28 45.52 27.68
CA GLY A 1021 9.39 45.15 26.58
C GLY A 1021 8.41 46.25 26.18
N ARG A 1022 8.29 46.45 24.86
CA ARG A 1022 7.54 47.53 24.19
C ARG A 1022 6.08 47.68 24.64
N VAL A 1023 5.44 46.59 25.08
CA VAL A 1023 4.03 46.51 25.51
C VAL A 1023 3.93 46.11 26.99
N SER A 1024 4.77 45.19 27.48
CA SER A 1024 4.80 44.79 28.90
C SER A 1024 5.11 45.94 29.84
N ALA A 1025 6.22 46.66 29.66
CA ALA A 1025 6.66 47.67 30.62
C ALA A 1025 5.61 48.79 30.83
N PRO A 1026 4.95 49.33 29.78
CA PRO A 1026 3.84 50.26 29.96
C PRO A 1026 2.59 49.66 30.63
N LEU A 1027 2.28 48.37 30.40
CA LEU A 1027 1.14 47.70 31.07
C LEU A 1027 1.41 47.49 32.57
N PHE A 1028 2.63 47.11 32.95
CA PHE A 1028 3.07 47.03 34.35
C PHE A 1028 3.00 48.39 35.07
N ALA A 1029 3.27 49.49 34.36
CA ALA A 1029 3.19 50.85 34.91
C ALA A 1029 1.75 51.38 35.02
N TYR A 1030 0.82 50.87 34.20
CA TYR A 1030 -0.58 51.29 34.18
C TYR A 1030 -1.49 50.49 35.12
N LEU A 1031 -1.30 49.17 35.20
CA LEU A 1031 -2.12 48.32 36.06
C LEU A 1031 -1.59 48.32 37.50
N PRO A 1032 -2.45 48.52 38.52
CA PRO A 1032 -2.03 48.67 39.91
C PRO A 1032 -1.45 47.38 40.48
N ASP A 1033 -0.44 47.52 41.34
CA ASP A 1033 0.18 46.38 42.04
C ASP A 1033 -0.73 45.84 43.14
N THR A 1034 -1.67 45.00 42.72
CA THR A 1034 -2.78 44.42 43.48
C THR A 1034 -3.03 43.01 42.95
N PRO A 1035 -3.63 42.08 43.72
CA PRO A 1035 -3.96 40.74 43.24
C PRO A 1035 -4.77 40.78 41.93
N GLU A 1036 -5.77 41.65 41.86
CA GLU A 1036 -6.68 41.81 40.73
C GLU A 1036 -5.98 42.45 39.52
N GLY A 1037 -5.20 43.52 39.75
CA GLY A 1037 -4.45 44.21 38.70
C GLY A 1037 -3.33 43.37 38.09
N ASN A 1038 -2.64 42.56 38.92
CA ASN A 1038 -1.59 41.66 38.47
C ASN A 1038 -2.15 40.41 37.75
N ASP A 1039 -3.31 39.88 38.16
CA ASP A 1039 -3.98 38.81 37.42
C ASP A 1039 -4.52 39.28 36.07
N LEU A 1040 -5.13 40.48 36.02
CA LEU A 1040 -5.56 41.10 34.76
C LEU A 1040 -4.36 41.38 33.82
N LEU A 1041 -3.23 41.84 34.36
CA LEU A 1041 -1.97 42.01 33.62
C LEU A 1041 -1.51 40.68 33.01
N GLY A 1042 -1.49 39.59 33.79
CA GLY A 1042 -1.07 38.27 33.33
C GLY A 1042 -1.97 37.71 32.23
N ARG A 1043 -3.29 37.78 32.42
CA ARG A 1043 -4.28 37.40 31.40
C ARG A 1043 -4.15 38.21 30.12
N THR A 1044 -3.94 39.53 30.25
CA THR A 1044 -3.76 40.45 29.12
C THR A 1044 -2.51 40.12 28.31
N LEU A 1045 -1.37 39.91 28.96
CA LEU A 1045 -0.13 39.50 28.29
C LEU A 1045 -0.31 38.18 27.53
N ILE A 1046 -0.87 37.14 28.18
CA ILE A 1046 -1.12 35.84 27.56
C ILE A 1046 -2.01 35.98 26.32
N GLY A 1047 -3.14 36.69 26.44
CA GLY A 1047 -4.10 36.83 25.34
C GLY A 1047 -3.56 37.62 24.15
N ILE A 1048 -2.73 38.64 24.36
CA ILE A 1048 -2.08 39.39 23.26
C ILE A 1048 -1.09 38.47 22.53
N MET A 1049 -0.22 37.77 23.27
CA MET A 1049 0.75 36.83 22.69
C MET A 1049 0.04 35.70 21.91
N MET A 1050 -1.04 35.15 22.47
CA MET A 1050 -1.87 34.08 21.92
C MET A 1050 -2.62 34.47 20.62
N GLY A 1051 -3.05 35.73 20.48
CA GLY A 1051 -3.67 36.21 19.23
C GLY A 1051 -2.66 36.45 18.10
N TYR A 1052 -1.43 36.84 18.44
CA TYR A 1052 -0.37 37.19 17.49
C TYR A 1052 0.43 35.95 17.01
N LEU A 1053 0.95 35.16 17.94
CA LEU A 1053 1.95 34.11 17.66
C LEU A 1053 1.53 33.08 16.62
N PRO A 1054 0.37 32.40 16.76
CA PRO A 1054 0.01 31.29 15.87
C PRO A 1054 -0.48 31.79 14.52
N THR A 1055 -1.00 33.03 14.48
CA THR A 1055 -1.41 33.72 13.27
C THR A 1055 -0.19 34.00 12.37
N VAL A 1056 0.89 34.55 12.92
CA VAL A 1056 2.12 34.80 12.14
C VAL A 1056 2.82 33.50 11.77
N GLU A 1057 2.97 32.55 12.69
CA GLU A 1057 3.61 31.25 12.42
C GLU A 1057 2.89 30.48 11.29
N ALA A 1058 1.56 30.42 11.31
CA ALA A 1058 0.80 29.77 10.26
C ALA A 1058 0.91 30.48 8.91
N ASN A 1059 0.91 31.82 8.89
CA ASN A 1059 1.09 32.60 7.65
C ASN A 1059 2.53 32.48 7.08
N LEU A 1060 3.57 32.37 7.92
CA LEU A 1060 4.93 32.06 7.48
C LEU A 1060 4.97 30.72 6.74
N ARG A 1061 4.45 29.65 7.36
CA ARG A 1061 4.42 28.31 6.73
C ARG A 1061 3.63 28.30 5.42
N ALA A 1062 2.41 28.84 5.41
CA ALA A 1062 1.56 28.81 4.22
C ALA A 1062 2.13 29.64 3.06
N THR A 1063 2.73 30.80 3.36
CA THR A 1063 3.36 31.64 2.34
C THR A 1063 4.61 30.97 1.76
N LEU A 1064 5.49 30.40 2.61
CA LEU A 1064 6.65 29.67 2.12
C LEU A 1064 6.25 28.44 1.29
N ASN A 1065 5.18 27.73 1.69
CA ASN A 1065 4.68 26.58 0.96
C ASN A 1065 4.22 26.95 -0.45
N GLU A 1066 3.32 27.94 -0.59
CA GLU A 1066 2.80 28.35 -1.90
C GLU A 1066 3.93 28.89 -2.81
N TRP A 1067 4.86 29.69 -2.26
CA TRP A 1067 6.00 30.25 -3.03
C TRP A 1067 7.09 29.23 -3.40
N LEU A 1068 7.17 28.09 -2.71
CA LEU A 1068 8.04 26.98 -3.10
C LEU A 1068 7.34 26.04 -4.09
N GLU A 1069 6.03 25.82 -3.95
CA GLU A 1069 5.20 25.02 -4.87
C GLU A 1069 5.12 25.66 -6.27
N ASP A 1070 4.98 26.99 -6.36
CA ASP A 1070 4.90 27.71 -7.65
C ASP A 1070 6.23 28.33 -8.13
N GLY A 1071 7.31 28.15 -7.36
CA GLY A 1071 8.65 28.65 -7.66
C GLY A 1071 8.89 30.14 -7.41
N ARG A 1072 7.86 30.92 -7.03
CA ARG A 1072 7.95 32.39 -6.85
C ARG A 1072 8.97 32.83 -5.81
N PHE A 1073 9.34 31.98 -4.85
CA PHE A 1073 10.39 32.31 -3.87
C PHE A 1073 11.69 32.76 -4.56
N TRP A 1074 12.06 32.14 -5.68
CA TRP A 1074 13.30 32.43 -6.40
C TRP A 1074 13.20 33.70 -7.26
N GLU A 1075 12.02 33.97 -7.84
CA GLU A 1075 11.71 35.24 -8.51
C GLU A 1075 11.85 36.42 -7.54
N LEU A 1076 11.25 36.27 -6.34
CA LEU A 1076 11.27 37.26 -5.27
C LEU A 1076 12.66 37.44 -4.68
N GLN A 1077 13.42 36.37 -4.46
CA GLN A 1077 14.81 36.45 -3.99
C GLN A 1077 15.69 37.21 -4.98
N ALA A 1078 15.60 36.90 -6.27
CA ALA A 1078 16.36 37.60 -7.30
C ALA A 1078 16.00 39.09 -7.36
N ALA A 1079 14.71 39.41 -7.38
CA ALA A 1079 14.22 40.79 -7.38
C ALA A 1079 14.64 41.58 -6.13
N LEU A 1080 14.65 40.93 -4.95
CA LEU A 1080 15.08 41.54 -3.69
C LEU A 1080 16.59 41.85 -3.71
N VAL A 1081 17.43 40.92 -4.16
CA VAL A 1081 18.90 41.06 -4.14
C VAL A 1081 19.41 42.01 -5.24
N SER A 1082 18.75 42.10 -6.40
CA SER A 1082 19.26 42.85 -7.55
C SER A 1082 19.20 44.38 -7.42
N ASN A 1083 18.33 44.95 -6.58
CA ASN A 1083 18.15 46.42 -6.46
C ASN A 1083 18.14 46.88 -4.98
N PRO A 1084 19.31 46.90 -4.31
CA PRO A 1084 19.43 47.38 -2.93
C PRO A 1084 19.09 48.88 -2.82
N THR A 1085 18.25 49.22 -1.85
CA THR A 1085 17.89 50.61 -1.51
C THR A 1085 18.34 50.94 -0.07
N PRO A 1086 18.51 52.23 0.29
CA PRO A 1086 18.86 52.63 1.66
C PRO A 1086 17.80 52.33 2.73
N ASP A 1087 16.60 51.91 2.34
CA ASP A 1087 15.49 51.55 3.24
C ASP A 1087 15.06 50.09 2.98
N PRO A 1088 15.63 49.11 3.73
CA PRO A 1088 15.34 47.70 3.52
C PRO A 1088 13.86 47.33 3.71
N TYR A 1089 13.11 48.10 4.52
CA TYR A 1089 11.67 47.86 4.67
C TYR A 1089 10.90 48.24 3.40
N ARG A 1090 11.16 49.41 2.82
CA ARG A 1090 10.54 49.80 1.53
C ARG A 1090 10.85 48.81 0.43
N GLN A 1091 12.11 48.36 0.34
CA GLN A 1091 12.54 47.37 -0.64
C GLN A 1091 11.78 46.04 -0.47
N ALA A 1092 11.72 45.50 0.77
CA ALA A 1092 11.02 44.26 1.04
C ALA A 1092 9.50 44.37 0.83
N ASN A 1093 8.84 45.46 1.23
CA ASN A 1093 7.40 45.65 1.00
C ASN A 1093 7.07 45.88 -0.49
N ALA A 1094 7.97 46.52 -1.25
CA ALA A 1094 7.80 46.69 -2.69
C ALA A 1094 7.92 45.36 -3.46
N VAL A 1095 8.91 44.52 -3.14
CA VAL A 1095 9.13 43.24 -3.83
C VAL A 1095 8.20 42.14 -3.29
N LEU A 1096 8.19 41.90 -1.97
CA LEU A 1096 7.51 40.76 -1.35
C LEU A 1096 6.05 41.07 -0.99
N GLY A 1097 5.72 42.34 -0.71
CA GLY A 1097 4.44 42.73 -0.11
C GLY A 1097 3.23 42.39 -0.97
N GLN A 1098 3.29 42.59 -2.29
CA GLN A 1098 2.17 42.22 -3.18
C GLN A 1098 1.98 40.70 -3.26
N ALA A 1099 3.07 39.94 -3.35
CA ALA A 1099 3.02 38.48 -3.38
C ALA A 1099 2.45 37.91 -2.07
N LEU A 1100 2.89 38.44 -0.92
CA LEU A 1100 2.43 38.02 0.40
C LEU A 1100 0.92 38.24 0.55
N ARG A 1101 0.46 39.46 0.20
CA ARG A 1101 -0.97 39.79 0.24
C ARG A 1101 -1.79 38.92 -0.73
N ARG A 1102 -1.25 38.57 -1.90
CA ARG A 1102 -1.93 37.69 -2.88
C ARG A 1102 -2.05 36.25 -2.35
N THR A 1103 -1.00 35.71 -1.74
CA THR A 1103 -1.06 34.41 -1.07
C THR A 1103 -2.06 34.43 0.09
N MET A 1104 -2.13 35.50 0.89
CA MET A 1104 -3.13 35.65 1.94
C MET A 1104 -4.58 35.78 1.42
N GLN A 1105 -4.83 36.17 0.16
CA GLN A 1105 -6.17 36.07 -0.44
C GLN A 1105 -6.53 34.64 -0.85
N LEU A 1106 -5.56 33.88 -1.36
CA LEU A 1106 -5.72 32.48 -1.78
C LEU A 1106 -5.86 31.53 -0.58
N ARG A 1107 -5.07 31.81 0.48
CA ARG A 1107 -4.86 31.01 1.70
C ARG A 1107 -4.92 31.91 2.96
N PRO A 1108 -6.04 32.58 3.26
CA PRO A 1108 -6.13 33.44 4.45
C PRO A 1108 -5.96 32.60 5.71
N LEU A 1109 -5.19 33.08 6.69
CA LEU A 1109 -5.01 32.38 7.96
C LEU A 1109 -5.24 33.32 9.15
N PRO A 1110 -6.29 33.08 9.96
CA PRO A 1110 -7.29 31.99 9.85
C PRO A 1110 -8.19 32.04 8.59
N GLU A 1111 -8.69 30.89 8.14
CA GLU A 1111 -9.64 30.78 7.01
C GLU A 1111 -11.11 30.96 7.44
N LEU A 1112 -11.43 30.52 8.67
CA LEU A 1112 -12.75 30.59 9.30
C LEU A 1112 -12.62 31.22 10.69
N THR A 1113 -13.67 31.93 11.11
CA THR A 1113 -13.83 32.47 12.47
C THR A 1113 -15.32 32.54 12.80
N TRP A 1114 -15.72 33.00 13.98
CA TRP A 1114 -17.13 32.89 14.41
C TRP A 1114 -17.63 34.02 15.32
N ARG A 1115 -18.96 34.05 15.47
CA ARG A 1115 -19.74 34.85 16.42
C ARG A 1115 -20.92 34.01 16.90
N ARG A 1116 -21.52 34.38 18.03
CA ARG A 1116 -22.93 34.00 18.32
C ARG A 1116 -23.86 35.13 17.90
N VAL A 1117 -25.14 34.80 17.70
CA VAL A 1117 -26.20 35.80 17.56
C VAL A 1117 -26.57 36.35 18.95
N ALA A 1118 -26.71 37.67 19.06
CA ALA A 1118 -27.22 38.34 20.25
C ALA A 1118 -28.73 38.63 20.14
N VAL A 1119 -29.20 39.02 18.94
CA VAL A 1119 -30.60 39.40 18.66
C VAL A 1119 -31.09 38.64 17.43
N ALA A 1120 -32.27 38.03 17.49
CA ALA A 1120 -32.83 37.28 16.37
C ALA A 1120 -33.13 38.18 15.15
N HIS A 1121 -32.74 37.74 13.95
CA HIS A 1121 -32.90 38.50 12.71
C HIS A 1121 -32.81 37.59 11.46
N SER A 1122 -32.78 38.18 10.26
CA SER A 1122 -32.50 37.49 8.99
C SER A 1122 -31.14 37.94 8.42
N LEU A 1123 -30.32 36.97 8.03
CA LEU A 1123 -28.99 37.14 7.42
C LEU A 1123 -28.95 36.36 6.11
N GLY A 1124 -28.76 37.03 4.97
CA GLY A 1124 -28.82 36.39 3.64
C GLY A 1124 -30.12 35.65 3.31
N GLY A 1125 -31.23 36.02 3.96
CA GLY A 1125 -32.52 35.32 3.89
C GLY A 1125 -32.69 34.17 4.89
N VAL A 1126 -31.63 33.74 5.59
CA VAL A 1126 -31.71 32.74 6.66
C VAL A 1126 -32.10 33.41 7.97
N ALA A 1127 -33.17 32.92 8.61
CA ALA A 1127 -33.53 33.34 9.97
C ALA A 1127 -32.52 32.77 10.99
N VAL A 1128 -32.03 33.62 11.88
CA VAL A 1128 -31.03 33.28 12.91
C VAL A 1128 -31.46 33.77 14.30
N THR A 1129 -31.06 33.03 15.33
CA THR A 1129 -31.55 33.12 16.71
C THR A 1129 -30.39 33.07 17.71
N PRO A 1130 -30.52 33.52 18.97
CA PRO A 1130 -29.42 33.50 19.94
C PRO A 1130 -28.80 32.13 20.26
N ALA A 1131 -29.41 31.02 19.84
CA ALA A 1131 -28.83 29.68 19.92
C ALA A 1131 -27.84 29.36 18.78
N ASP A 1132 -27.71 30.25 17.78
CA ASP A 1132 -26.93 30.01 16.57
C ASP A 1132 -25.50 30.57 16.64
N THR A 1133 -24.55 29.72 16.23
CA THR A 1133 -23.19 30.13 15.86
C THR A 1133 -23.16 30.53 14.39
N ILE A 1134 -22.68 31.74 14.11
CA ILE A 1134 -22.39 32.23 12.76
C ILE A 1134 -20.93 31.88 12.43
N VAL A 1135 -20.73 31.15 11.32
CA VAL A 1135 -19.42 30.70 10.84
C VAL A 1135 -19.01 31.54 9.65
N ILE A 1136 -17.96 32.35 9.85
CA ILE A 1136 -17.58 33.44 8.96
C ILE A 1136 -16.52 32.93 7.98
N GLY A 1137 -16.93 32.71 6.72
CA GLY A 1137 -16.11 32.16 5.65
C GLY A 1137 -15.15 33.17 5.04
N MET A 1138 -14.13 33.61 5.77
CA MET A 1138 -13.12 34.56 5.26
C MET A 1138 -12.46 34.06 3.98
N VAL A 1139 -12.18 32.75 3.89
CA VAL A 1139 -11.68 32.11 2.66
C VAL A 1139 -12.62 32.25 1.46
N SER A 1140 -13.95 32.13 1.65
CA SER A 1140 -14.91 32.36 0.58
C SER A 1140 -14.96 33.84 0.19
N ALA A 1141 -14.91 34.73 1.18
CA ALA A 1141 -14.95 36.18 0.97
C ALA A 1141 -13.70 36.75 0.26
N THR A 1142 -12.50 36.23 0.53
CA THR A 1142 -11.28 36.61 -0.21
C THR A 1142 -11.25 35.96 -1.60
N GLN A 1143 -11.65 34.69 -1.72
CA GLN A 1143 -11.65 33.98 -3.01
C GLN A 1143 -12.68 34.55 -4.00
N GLN A 1144 -13.82 35.05 -3.52
CA GLN A 1144 -14.83 35.76 -4.32
C GLN A 1144 -14.24 36.97 -5.07
N ASN A 1145 -13.20 37.61 -4.52
CA ASN A 1145 -12.53 38.76 -5.12
C ASN A 1145 -11.39 38.42 -6.08
N LEU A 1146 -10.95 37.15 -6.21
CA LEU A 1146 -9.74 36.80 -6.97
C LEU A 1146 -9.79 37.11 -8.47
N GLY A 1147 -11.00 37.25 -9.04
CA GLY A 1147 -11.26 37.67 -10.42
C GLY A 1147 -11.59 39.16 -10.60
N SER A 1148 -11.49 39.98 -9.55
CA SER A 1148 -11.75 41.42 -9.61
C SER A 1148 -10.50 42.20 -10.09
N PRO A 1149 -10.63 43.20 -10.97
CA PRO A 1149 -9.50 43.98 -11.50
C PRO A 1149 -9.02 45.11 -10.55
N SER A 1150 -9.17 44.93 -9.23
CA SER A 1150 -8.87 45.94 -8.21
C SER A 1150 -7.97 45.36 -7.09
N PRO A 1151 -7.41 46.18 -6.17
CA PRO A 1151 -6.28 45.76 -5.36
C PRO A 1151 -6.59 44.63 -4.37
N VAL A 1152 -5.50 44.01 -3.92
CA VAL A 1152 -5.46 42.80 -3.08
C VAL A 1152 -5.96 43.08 -1.66
N ASP A 1153 -7.29 43.17 -1.50
CA ASP A 1153 -7.99 43.28 -0.22
C ASP A 1153 -7.76 42.05 0.66
N ILE A 1154 -7.09 42.27 1.79
CA ILE A 1154 -6.85 41.30 2.87
C ILE A 1154 -7.63 41.62 4.15
N CYS A 1155 -8.45 42.68 4.16
CA CYS A 1155 -9.10 43.18 5.37
C CYS A 1155 -10.05 42.15 6.02
N PRO A 1156 -10.77 41.27 5.28
CA PRO A 1156 -11.54 40.18 5.88
C PRO A 1156 -10.70 39.25 6.78
N VAL A 1157 -9.42 39.00 6.45
CA VAL A 1157 -8.50 38.14 7.20
C VAL A 1157 -8.18 38.72 8.59
N PHE A 1158 -8.25 40.05 8.72
CA PHE A 1158 -8.03 40.77 9.98
C PHE A 1158 -9.34 41.15 10.68
N GLY A 1159 -10.50 40.64 10.22
CA GLY A 1159 -11.81 40.99 10.77
C GLY A 1159 -12.28 42.42 10.46
N GLY A 1160 -11.66 43.07 9.47
CA GLY A 1160 -11.95 44.44 9.06
C GLY A 1160 -10.72 45.32 8.84
N ASP A 1161 -10.97 46.54 8.37
CA ASP A 1161 -9.94 47.57 8.24
C ASP A 1161 -9.96 48.52 9.45
N ARG A 1162 -8.99 48.36 10.37
CA ARG A 1162 -8.91 49.17 11.60
C ARG A 1162 -8.39 50.59 11.37
N ASP A 1163 -7.94 50.93 10.16
CA ASP A 1163 -7.53 52.30 9.82
C ASP A 1163 -8.72 53.18 9.34
N LEU A 1164 -9.94 52.63 9.23
CA LEU A 1164 -11.15 53.37 8.87
C LEU A 1164 -11.89 53.94 10.10
N THR A 1165 -12.53 55.10 9.91
CA THR A 1165 -13.44 55.68 10.91
C THR A 1165 -14.67 54.79 11.08
N GLY A 1166 -14.97 54.36 12.30
CA GLY A 1166 -16.06 53.40 12.57
C GLY A 1166 -15.73 51.96 12.16
N HIS A 1167 -14.45 51.56 12.20
CA HIS A 1167 -14.01 50.19 11.95
C HIS A 1167 -14.73 49.14 12.83
N PRO A 1168 -14.77 47.85 12.44
CA PRO A 1168 -15.21 46.76 13.31
C PRO A 1168 -14.44 46.75 14.66
N GLN A 1169 -15.14 46.65 15.79
CA GLN A 1169 -14.55 46.75 17.14
C GLN A 1169 -13.40 45.73 17.36
N HIS A 1170 -13.58 44.51 16.83
CA HIS A 1170 -12.62 43.41 16.94
C HIS A 1170 -11.69 43.24 15.73
N ALA A 1171 -11.58 44.22 14.82
CA ALA A 1171 -10.57 44.18 13.76
C ALA A 1171 -9.16 44.12 14.38
N CYS A 1172 -8.27 43.28 13.87
CA CYS A 1172 -7.00 42.97 14.52
C CYS A 1172 -6.08 44.21 14.63
N PRO A 1173 -5.73 44.68 15.84
CA PRO A 1173 -4.81 45.83 16.01
C PRO A 1173 -3.39 45.49 15.53
N GLY A 1174 -2.99 44.22 15.61
CA GLY A 1174 -1.66 43.74 15.24
C GLY A 1174 -1.38 43.65 13.74
N ARG A 1175 -2.28 44.12 12.84
CA ARG A 1175 -2.14 44.00 11.38
C ARG A 1175 -0.78 44.50 10.87
N LYS A 1176 -0.35 45.70 11.28
CA LYS A 1176 0.89 46.33 10.82
C LYS A 1176 2.12 45.58 11.33
N ALA A 1177 2.18 45.32 12.64
CA ALA A 1177 3.26 44.54 13.25
C ALA A 1177 3.39 43.12 12.64
N GLY A 1178 2.29 42.39 12.48
CA GLY A 1178 2.29 41.05 11.89
C GLY A 1178 2.78 41.02 10.44
N MET A 1179 2.33 41.97 9.60
CA MET A 1179 2.84 42.10 8.23
C MET A 1179 4.33 42.46 8.19
N GLY A 1180 4.80 43.32 9.10
CA GLY A 1180 6.22 43.64 9.27
C GLY A 1180 7.05 42.40 9.58
N VAL A 1181 6.63 41.59 10.56
CA VAL A 1181 7.36 40.36 10.94
C VAL A 1181 7.40 39.33 9.80
N LEU A 1182 6.29 39.13 9.08
CA LEU A 1182 6.24 38.25 7.90
C LEU A 1182 7.27 38.69 6.85
N LEU A 1183 7.29 39.99 6.51
CA LEU A 1183 8.25 40.55 5.56
C LEU A 1183 9.71 40.44 6.06
N GLY A 1184 9.95 40.65 7.37
CA GLY A 1184 11.30 40.63 7.96
C GLY A 1184 11.93 39.25 7.94
N VAL A 1185 11.17 38.20 8.30
CA VAL A 1185 11.63 36.81 8.23
C VAL A 1185 11.90 36.39 6.78
N PHE A 1186 11.01 36.73 5.83
CA PHE A 1186 11.25 36.41 4.42
C PHE A 1186 12.44 37.16 3.82
N ALA A 1187 12.64 38.44 4.17
CA ALA A 1187 13.82 39.18 3.75
C ALA A 1187 15.12 38.54 4.28
N ALA A 1188 15.20 38.22 5.58
CA ALA A 1188 16.38 37.55 6.15
C ALA A 1188 16.68 36.19 5.50
N LEU A 1189 15.65 35.38 5.23
CA LEU A 1189 15.81 34.12 4.49
C LEU A 1189 16.38 34.36 3.07
N MET A 1190 15.81 35.30 2.32
CA MET A 1190 16.24 35.61 0.96
C MET A 1190 17.62 36.29 0.90
N GLU A 1191 18.03 37.00 1.96
CA GLU A 1191 19.36 37.63 2.09
C GLU A 1191 20.45 36.65 2.54
N ALA A 1192 20.11 35.48 3.11
CA ALA A 1192 21.05 34.52 3.68
C ALA A 1192 22.05 33.92 2.67
N GLY A 1193 21.78 34.04 1.37
CA GLY A 1193 22.58 33.52 0.27
C GLY A 1193 21.76 32.63 -0.68
N PRO A 1194 22.43 31.87 -1.58
CA PRO A 1194 21.76 31.02 -2.56
C PRO A 1194 21.15 29.77 -1.88
N LEU A 1195 19.98 29.99 -1.27
CA LEU A 1195 19.13 28.91 -0.77
C LEU A 1195 18.71 27.99 -1.92
N ARG A 1196 18.43 26.74 -1.59
CA ARG A 1196 17.80 25.77 -2.49
C ARG A 1196 16.69 25.03 -1.74
N PRO A 1197 15.62 24.59 -2.42
CA PRO A 1197 14.70 23.66 -1.81
C PRO A 1197 15.43 22.34 -1.56
N THR A 1198 15.17 21.71 -0.43
CA THR A 1198 15.38 20.26 -0.31
C THR A 1198 14.14 19.54 -0.85
N PRO A 1199 14.16 18.21 -1.05
CA PRO A 1199 12.94 17.50 -1.44
C PRO A 1199 11.81 17.62 -0.40
N ALA A 1200 12.13 17.87 0.87
CA ALA A 1200 11.14 18.03 1.93
C ALA A 1200 10.51 19.44 1.98
N ALA A 1201 9.20 19.46 2.21
CA ALA A 1201 8.40 20.68 2.34
C ALA A 1201 8.87 21.55 3.53
N LEU A 1202 8.93 22.87 3.31
CA LEU A 1202 9.42 23.90 4.25
C LEU A 1202 10.88 23.76 4.71
N THR A 1203 11.64 22.81 4.16
CA THR A 1203 13.08 22.63 4.44
C THR A 1203 13.97 23.15 3.32
N LEU A 1204 14.91 24.02 3.71
CA LEU A 1204 15.80 24.76 2.82
C LEU A 1204 17.26 24.34 3.05
N ARG A 1205 18.08 24.47 2.01
CA ARG A 1205 19.51 24.19 2.02
C ARG A 1205 20.31 25.46 1.73
N LEU A 1206 21.31 25.73 2.55
CA LEU A 1206 22.36 26.71 2.32
C LEU A 1206 23.74 26.01 2.26
N ARG A 1207 24.68 26.55 1.49
CA ARG A 1207 26.05 26.02 1.34
C ARG A 1207 27.06 27.15 1.25
N GLY A 1208 28.31 26.85 1.58
CA GLY A 1208 29.46 27.70 1.25
C GLY A 1208 30.79 26.96 1.45
N SER A 1209 31.89 27.58 1.02
CA SER A 1209 33.23 27.11 1.35
C SER A 1209 33.57 27.37 2.82
N LEU A 1210 34.52 26.59 3.35
CA LEU A 1210 35.32 27.03 4.48
C LEU A 1210 36.53 27.86 3.97
N PRO A 1211 37.09 28.77 4.78
CA PRO A 1211 38.32 29.51 4.45
C PRO A 1211 39.56 28.60 4.37
#